data_AF-A0AAW1FLF1-F1
#
_entry.id   AF-A0AAW1FLF1-F1
#
_cell.length_a   1.000
_cell.length_b   1.000
_cell.length_c   1.000
_cell.angle_alpha   90.00
_cell.angle_beta   90.00
_cell.angle_gamma   90.00
#
_symmetry.space_group_name_H-M   'P 1'
#
loop_
_entity.id
_entity.type
_entity.pdbx_description
1 polymer ?
#
loop_
_entity_poly.entity_id
_entity_poly.type
_entity_poly.pdbx_seq_one_letter_code
_entity_poly.pdbx_strand_id
1 'polypeptide(L)'
;MALLSNVTVAVLLLVFALSTCWYINHVCVHQTRLVRSDYAKQNKTEAHERLVDNPTKLQHNTVETRGVLPQRLKEADTSREDKCTMAPEGRFDCARDRLLSQRECEERGCCYAPLPESAGPPWCFYPSLYPGYQMGPLTPTTRGKEASLTRAAPSHLPRDISALHLEVTEETAGCLHLTLKDPSSQRYEVKLPAGVHQTRADTQDVLYSTEYQSDPFGFIVRRKSNGRVIMNTTVAPLLFADQYLQLSTALASSLVSGLGEHYTSLLLDLNWTSLTLWNKDMAPHADANLYGSHPFYIVQEEDGSAHGVFLLSSNAVEVMLQPTPALTWVAIGGVLDLYVFLGPDPQSVIGQYLQVIGYPMMPPYWSLGFHLCRWGYTTTNTTRHVAQRMHNATFPMDVQWNDLDYANKDRVFTFDPWRFGDLPEMVEEFHKRGMKYILILDPGISSTSPPGTYSPFDDGLRRDVFIKNATGHILIGKVWPGPTAFPDFTNPETRRWWEDCIREFHSKVPVDGLWIDMNEPASFVQGSVEGCPDSDLENPPYTPRVVGGQLNSGTLCMSAQQKLSTHYNLHNMYGLTEAYATHSALMKVRGKRPFVLSRSSFPGIGRFSGVWTGDVRSDWEQLRCSIPAVLQFGLFGVPLVGADICGFGGNTTEELCVRWMQLGAFYPFMRNHNDKSNAPQEPYVFGQKAQAAMRSALNLRYSLLPFLYTLFHHAHSSGATVARPLFMEFPTDDNCQAIDRQFLWGSSLLISPALERGAVELAAYLPSGTWYSLHNGQPFYSKGQYLLLPAPLDTINAHVREGHIIPQQEPALTTAASRRNPFFLTVALSAGGRARGDLFWDDGDTLHTFEMGNYCYVIFTAGQSQVVSDPLRLNGALDGLVLGGLQVFGVPSPPLYVLANGDKVRDFNYRSDTKVLTVTSLALPMSEVFTVQWAL
;
A
#
# COMPACT_ATOMS: atom_id res chain seq x y z
N MET A 1 62.70 -9.83 -37.67
CA MET A 1 61.95 -9.07 -36.64
C MET A 1 60.45 -9.40 -36.68
N ALA A 2 60.09 -10.69 -36.61
CA ALA A 2 58.67 -11.11 -36.56
C ALA A 2 58.40 -12.22 -35.52
N LEU A 3 59.43 -12.75 -34.86
CA LEU A 3 59.29 -13.71 -33.75
C LEU A 3 59.31 -13.06 -32.35
N LEU A 4 59.73 -11.79 -32.24
CA LEU A 4 59.79 -11.07 -30.95
C LEU A 4 58.47 -10.40 -30.55
N SER A 5 57.52 -10.26 -31.48
CA SER A 5 56.22 -9.60 -31.24
C SER A 5 55.13 -10.54 -30.70
N ASN A 6 55.22 -11.85 -30.98
CA ASN A 6 54.22 -12.82 -30.51
C ASN A 6 54.49 -13.29 -29.07
N VAL A 7 55.74 -13.22 -28.62
CA VAL A 7 56.12 -13.58 -27.24
C VAL A 7 55.65 -12.51 -26.25
N THR A 8 55.67 -11.23 -26.64
CA THR A 8 55.24 -10.12 -25.77
C THR A 8 53.72 -10.13 -25.55
N VAL A 9 52.94 -10.45 -26.57
CA VAL A 9 51.47 -10.55 -26.46
C VAL A 9 51.04 -11.78 -25.66
N ALA A 10 51.73 -12.92 -25.82
CA ALA A 10 51.47 -14.11 -25.02
C ALA A 10 51.81 -13.92 -23.53
N VAL A 11 52.90 -13.21 -23.22
CA VAL A 11 53.28 -12.88 -21.84
C VAL A 11 52.31 -11.89 -21.20
N LEU A 12 51.83 -10.89 -21.94
CA LEU A 12 50.80 -9.95 -21.44
C LEU A 12 49.47 -10.65 -21.14
N LEU A 13 49.05 -11.60 -21.99
CA LEU A 13 47.83 -12.39 -21.77
C LEU A 13 47.99 -13.35 -20.58
N LEU A 14 49.18 -13.92 -20.37
CA LEU A 14 49.45 -14.77 -19.21
C LEU A 14 49.46 -13.98 -17.90
N VAL A 15 50.00 -12.76 -17.91
CA VAL A 15 50.01 -11.86 -16.74
C VAL A 15 48.60 -11.38 -16.41
N PHE A 16 47.75 -11.11 -17.41
CA PHE A 16 46.32 -10.79 -17.21
C PHE A 16 45.50 -11.98 -16.68
N ALA A 17 45.80 -13.20 -17.14
CA ALA A 17 45.15 -14.41 -16.65
C ALA A 17 45.59 -14.78 -15.22
N LEU A 18 46.85 -14.55 -14.86
CA LEU A 18 47.36 -14.79 -13.51
C LEU A 18 46.87 -13.75 -12.50
N SER A 19 46.72 -12.48 -12.91
CA SER A 19 46.17 -11.42 -12.05
C SER A 19 44.65 -11.55 -11.84
N THR A 20 43.91 -12.03 -12.84
CA THR A 20 42.48 -12.38 -12.66
C THR A 20 42.29 -13.63 -11.80
N CYS A 21 43.14 -14.65 -11.91
CA CYS A 21 43.14 -15.80 -11.01
C CYS A 21 43.51 -15.43 -9.56
N TRP A 22 44.43 -14.48 -9.34
CA TRP A 22 44.79 -14.01 -8.00
C TRP A 22 43.66 -13.18 -7.36
N TYR A 23 42.96 -12.37 -8.15
CA TYR A 23 41.80 -11.59 -7.69
C TYR A 23 40.60 -12.48 -7.36
N ILE A 24 40.33 -13.52 -8.18
CA ILE A 24 39.26 -14.50 -7.91
C ILE A 24 39.57 -15.35 -6.67
N ASN A 25 40.84 -15.71 -6.43
CA ASN A 25 41.20 -16.44 -5.21
C ASN A 25 41.12 -15.55 -3.95
N HIS A 26 41.44 -14.26 -4.03
CA HIS A 26 41.30 -13.33 -2.91
C HIS A 26 39.84 -13.01 -2.56
N VAL A 27 38.94 -13.01 -3.55
CA VAL A 27 37.49 -12.86 -3.34
C VAL A 27 36.86 -14.16 -2.83
N CYS A 28 37.27 -15.34 -3.33
CA CYS A 28 36.76 -16.63 -2.86
C CYS A 28 37.20 -17.01 -1.44
N VAL A 29 38.40 -16.60 -1.00
CA VAL A 29 38.91 -16.93 0.36
C VAL A 29 38.32 -16.00 1.43
N HIS A 30 37.81 -14.81 1.07
CA HIS A 30 37.10 -13.95 2.03
C HIS A 30 35.60 -14.27 2.18
N GLN A 31 34.98 -14.96 1.22
CA GLN A 31 33.58 -15.37 1.27
C GLN A 31 33.33 -16.80 1.81
N THR A 32 34.36 -17.58 2.13
CA THR A 32 34.22 -18.96 2.65
C THR A 32 34.52 -19.11 4.14
N ARG A 33 34.60 -18.03 4.92
CA ARG A 33 34.76 -18.08 6.38
C ARG A 33 33.55 -17.68 7.23
N LEU A 34 32.42 -17.37 6.59
CA LEU A 34 31.12 -17.25 7.23
C LEU A 34 30.15 -18.08 6.38
N VAL A 35 29.38 -18.97 7.02
CA VAL A 35 28.48 -19.98 6.41
C VAL A 35 29.11 -21.38 6.26
N ARG A 36 29.24 -22.09 7.40
CA ARG A 36 28.95 -23.54 7.52
C ARG A 36 29.01 -24.03 8.98
N SER A 37 27.83 -24.23 9.56
CA SER A 37 27.41 -25.19 10.62
C SER A 37 26.12 -24.60 11.22
N ASP A 38 24.96 -25.24 11.36
CA ASP A 38 24.59 -26.64 11.31
C ASP A 38 23.08 -26.71 11.03
N TYR A 39 22.64 -27.45 10.01
CA TYR A 39 21.35 -28.14 10.04
C TYR A 39 21.38 -29.30 9.04
N ALA A 40 21.39 -30.52 9.59
CA ALA A 40 20.69 -31.73 9.16
C ALA A 40 21.54 -32.99 9.37
N LYS A 41 21.28 -33.69 10.47
CA LYS A 41 21.38 -35.15 10.51
C LYS A 41 20.06 -35.73 11.01
N GLN A 42 19.47 -36.56 10.15
CA GLN A 42 18.35 -37.44 10.44
C GLN A 42 18.67 -38.40 11.59
N ASN A 43 17.65 -38.79 12.35
CA ASN A 43 17.53 -40.16 12.85
C ASN A 43 16.06 -40.56 13.06
N LYS A 44 15.73 -41.75 12.54
CA LYS A 44 14.61 -42.63 12.97
C LYS A 44 14.86 -43.02 14.46
N THR A 45 13.92 -43.45 15.31
CA THR A 45 12.89 -44.50 15.16
C THR A 45 12.06 -44.55 16.47
N GLU A 46 10.84 -45.09 16.37
CA GLU A 46 10.13 -45.95 17.35
C GLU A 46 9.40 -45.40 18.59
N ALA A 47 8.31 -46.12 18.86
CA ALA A 47 7.19 -45.86 19.76
C ALA A 47 7.43 -46.32 21.21
N HIS A 48 6.65 -45.77 22.17
CA HIS A 48 5.99 -46.59 23.20
C HIS A 48 4.87 -45.84 23.94
N GLU A 49 3.93 -46.65 24.43
CA GLU A 49 2.61 -46.36 25.01
C GLU A 49 2.61 -45.96 26.49
N ARG A 50 1.56 -45.21 26.87
CA ARG A 50 0.67 -45.25 28.07
C ARG A 50 1.22 -45.59 29.48
N LEU A 51 0.74 -44.81 30.47
CA LEU A 51 -0.01 -45.18 31.71
C LEU A 51 0.21 -44.06 32.78
N VAL A 52 -0.79 -43.28 33.23
CA VAL A 52 -1.85 -43.50 34.25
C VAL A 52 -1.43 -43.22 35.72
N ASP A 53 -2.29 -42.44 36.40
CA ASP A 53 -2.58 -42.27 37.85
C ASP A 53 -1.78 -41.33 38.79
N ASN A 54 -2.35 -40.13 39.06
CA ASN A 54 -3.08 -39.64 40.26
C ASN A 54 -2.54 -39.85 41.73
N PRO A 55 -3.08 -39.16 42.77
CA PRO A 55 -2.30 -38.25 43.64
C PRO A 55 -2.38 -38.57 45.16
N THR A 56 -1.59 -37.89 46.01
CA THR A 56 -1.83 -37.91 47.48
C THR A 56 -1.42 -36.63 48.22
N LYS A 57 -2.36 -36.12 49.03
CA LYS A 57 -2.24 -35.13 50.12
C LYS A 57 -1.68 -35.78 51.40
N LEU A 58 -1.04 -35.01 52.29
CA LEU A 58 -1.14 -35.03 53.78
C LEU A 58 -0.14 -33.99 54.34
N GLN A 59 -0.58 -32.84 54.88
CA GLN A 59 -0.99 -32.54 56.27
C GLN A 59 0.16 -32.31 57.30
N HIS A 60 0.12 -31.08 57.84
CA HIS A 60 0.42 -30.59 59.20
C HIS A 60 1.41 -31.33 60.12
N ASN A 61 2.33 -30.53 60.69
CA ASN A 61 2.62 -30.57 62.13
C ASN A 61 3.04 -29.18 62.65
N THR A 62 2.40 -28.77 63.74
CA THR A 62 2.66 -27.62 64.63
C THR A 62 3.35 -28.11 65.90
N VAL A 63 4.35 -27.39 66.44
CA VAL A 63 4.57 -27.14 67.90
C VAL A 63 5.42 -25.86 68.12
N GLU A 64 4.89 -25.03 69.04
CA GLU A 64 5.36 -23.93 69.91
C GLU A 64 6.84 -23.93 70.42
N THR A 65 7.49 -22.92 71.02
CA THR A 65 7.24 -21.51 71.46
C THR A 65 8.57 -20.81 71.87
N ARG A 66 8.53 -19.45 71.88
CA ARG A 66 9.23 -18.46 72.76
C ARG A 66 10.70 -18.01 72.53
N GLY A 67 10.83 -16.69 72.36
CA GLY A 67 12.01 -15.88 72.71
C GLY A 67 12.01 -14.47 72.08
N VAL A 68 11.73 -13.43 72.88
CA VAL A 68 11.58 -12.02 72.48
C VAL A 68 12.89 -11.24 72.61
N LEU A 69 13.27 -10.42 71.62
CA LEU A 69 13.83 -9.04 71.77
C LEU A 69 13.99 -8.35 70.39
N PRO A 70 13.87 -7.00 70.32
CA PRO A 70 13.44 -6.28 69.12
C PRO A 70 14.60 -5.85 68.23
N GLN A 71 14.56 -6.21 66.95
CA GLN A 71 15.41 -5.60 65.93
C GLN A 71 14.57 -4.64 65.07
N ARG A 72 15.09 -3.41 65.04
CA ARG A 72 14.72 -2.27 64.20
C ARG A 72 14.06 -2.65 62.88
N LEU A 73 12.93 -2.01 62.61
CA LEU A 73 12.41 -1.75 61.27
C LEU A 73 13.56 -1.18 60.41
N LYS A 74 14.19 -2.05 59.63
CA LYS A 74 14.81 -1.66 58.36
C LYS A 74 13.67 -1.69 57.35
N GLU A 75 13.27 -0.52 56.89
CA GLU A 75 12.59 -0.37 55.61
C GLU A 75 13.30 -1.27 54.61
N ALA A 76 12.56 -2.22 54.06
CA ALA A 76 13.06 -3.09 53.02
C ALA A 76 13.33 -2.20 51.79
N ASP A 77 14.62 -1.97 51.56
CA ASP A 77 15.20 -1.75 50.25
C ASP A 77 14.72 -2.89 49.35
N THR A 78 13.59 -2.70 48.67
CA THR A 78 13.18 -3.52 47.52
C THR A 78 14.31 -3.37 46.52
N SER A 79 15.17 -4.38 46.46
CA SER A 79 16.44 -4.34 45.78
C SER A 79 16.26 -3.95 44.31
N ARG A 80 17.25 -3.20 43.80
CA ARG A 80 17.36 -2.83 42.37
C ARG A 80 17.31 -4.07 41.43
N GLU A 81 17.56 -5.27 41.96
CA GLU A 81 17.53 -6.56 41.26
C GLU A 81 16.12 -6.96 40.78
N ASP A 82 15.05 -6.67 41.54
CA ASP A 82 13.69 -7.01 41.12
C ASP A 82 13.18 -6.12 39.96
N LYS A 83 13.67 -4.87 39.87
CA LYS A 83 13.23 -3.89 38.85
C LYS A 83 13.81 -4.11 37.46
N CYS A 84 14.96 -4.80 37.38
CA CYS A 84 15.65 -5.12 36.13
C CYS A 84 15.43 -6.57 35.68
N THR A 85 14.62 -7.34 36.40
CA THR A 85 14.26 -8.71 36.02
C THR A 85 13.13 -8.66 35.00
N MET A 86 13.49 -8.76 33.71
CA MET A 86 12.56 -8.72 32.58
C MET A 86 12.97 -9.73 31.51
N ALA A 87 11.99 -10.45 30.99
CA ALA A 87 12.19 -11.37 29.87
C ALA A 87 12.75 -10.60 28.66
N PRO A 88 13.69 -11.16 27.89
CA PRO A 88 14.34 -10.46 26.77
C PRO A 88 13.35 -9.80 25.81
N GLU A 89 12.28 -10.50 25.45
CA GLU A 89 11.20 -10.05 24.58
C GLU A 89 10.43 -8.84 25.13
N GLY A 90 10.42 -8.61 26.44
CA GLY A 90 9.72 -7.49 27.09
C GLY A 90 10.55 -6.21 27.20
N ARG A 91 11.84 -6.25 26.82
CA ARG A 91 12.77 -5.13 27.02
C ARG A 91 12.56 -4.01 26.00
N PHE A 92 12.17 -2.83 26.47
CA PHE A 92 12.09 -1.61 25.64
C PHE A 92 13.41 -0.84 25.70
N ASP A 93 13.97 -0.52 24.55
CA ASP A 93 15.32 0.06 24.39
C ASP A 93 15.45 1.48 24.98
N CYS A 94 16.41 1.66 25.89
CA CYS A 94 16.75 2.93 26.54
C CYS A 94 17.98 3.64 25.91
N ALA A 95 18.53 3.06 24.84
CA ALA A 95 19.73 3.52 24.16
C ALA A 95 19.49 3.73 22.65
N ARG A 96 18.25 4.06 22.24
CA ARG A 96 17.90 4.25 20.82
C ARG A 96 18.68 5.39 20.17
N ASP A 97 18.93 6.45 20.90
CA ASP A 97 19.64 7.64 20.41
C ASP A 97 21.13 7.41 20.16
N ARG A 98 21.77 6.51 20.92
CA ARG A 98 23.17 6.14 20.73
C ARG A 98 23.53 4.88 21.51
N LEU A 99 24.58 4.18 21.07
CA LEU A 99 25.18 3.09 21.83
C LEU A 99 25.70 3.59 23.19
N LEU A 100 25.38 2.86 24.26
CA LEU A 100 25.76 3.17 25.63
C LEU A 100 26.62 2.06 26.24
N SER A 101 27.63 2.46 27.01
CA SER A 101 28.28 1.56 27.97
C SER A 101 27.34 1.19 29.13
N GLN A 102 27.67 0.14 29.88
CA GLN A 102 26.93 -0.23 31.09
C GLN A 102 26.74 0.96 32.04
N ARG A 103 27.83 1.70 32.29
CA ARG A 103 27.82 2.86 33.17
C ARG A 103 26.87 3.95 32.67
N GLU A 104 26.94 4.30 31.39
CA GLU A 104 26.05 5.31 30.81
C GLU A 104 24.58 4.88 30.85
N CYS A 105 24.29 3.59 30.63
CA CYS A 105 22.95 3.03 30.76
C CYS A 105 22.41 3.17 32.19
N GLU A 106 23.21 2.81 33.19
CA GLU A 106 22.86 2.90 34.60
C GLU A 106 22.73 4.36 35.07
N GLU A 107 23.55 5.27 34.53
CA GLU A 107 23.47 6.73 34.77
C GLU A 107 22.18 7.34 34.20
N ARG A 108 21.62 6.77 33.12
CA ARG A 108 20.27 7.11 32.63
C ARG A 108 19.14 6.56 33.50
N GLY A 109 19.46 5.78 34.54
CA GLY A 109 18.48 5.09 35.38
C GLY A 109 17.89 3.84 34.71
N CYS A 110 18.55 3.31 33.69
CA CYS A 110 18.13 2.12 32.94
C CYS A 110 18.82 0.84 33.43
N CYS A 111 18.32 -0.30 32.97
CA CYS A 111 18.84 -1.63 33.27
C CYS A 111 19.78 -2.09 32.17
N TYR A 112 20.91 -2.68 32.53
CA TYR A 112 21.89 -3.21 31.58
C TYR A 112 22.05 -4.73 31.75
N ALA A 113 21.65 -5.51 30.75
CA ALA A 113 21.76 -6.97 30.76
C ALA A 113 22.17 -7.48 29.36
N PRO A 114 23.48 -7.65 29.11
CA PRO A 114 23.99 -8.06 27.79
C PRO A 114 23.57 -9.49 27.44
N LEU A 115 23.40 -9.74 26.14
CA LEU A 115 23.09 -11.06 25.58
C LEU A 115 24.27 -11.56 24.71
N PRO A 116 24.40 -12.88 24.48
CA PRO A 116 25.46 -13.45 23.65
C PRO A 116 25.46 -12.91 22.20
N GLU A 117 24.27 -12.57 21.69
CA GLU A 117 24.07 -11.96 20.38
C GLU A 117 23.84 -10.46 20.52
N SER A 118 24.44 -9.66 19.63
CA SER A 118 24.26 -8.20 19.59
C SER A 118 23.04 -7.77 18.75
N ALA A 119 22.47 -8.68 17.97
CA ALA A 119 21.22 -8.49 17.25
C ALA A 119 20.05 -9.00 18.10
N GLY A 120 18.93 -8.28 18.09
CA GLY A 120 17.72 -8.64 18.84
C GLY A 120 17.50 -7.77 20.09
N PRO A 121 17.22 -8.36 21.28
CA PRO A 121 16.80 -7.59 22.44
C PRO A 121 17.83 -6.56 22.92
N PRO A 122 17.39 -5.37 23.36
CA PRO A 122 18.31 -4.33 23.79
C PRO A 122 19.03 -4.73 25.09
N TRP A 123 20.34 -4.45 25.12
CA TRP A 123 21.15 -4.64 26.32
C TRP A 123 20.85 -3.58 27.37
N CYS A 124 20.62 -2.33 26.95
CA CYS A 124 20.18 -1.23 27.81
C CYS A 124 18.68 -0.99 27.63
N PHE A 125 17.88 -1.20 28.68
CA PHE A 125 16.43 -1.15 28.60
C PHE A 125 15.79 -0.45 29.79
N TYR A 126 14.58 0.06 29.61
CA TYR A 126 13.84 0.72 30.69
C TYR A 126 13.42 -0.28 31.77
N PRO A 127 13.60 0.02 33.07
CA PRO A 127 12.94 -0.71 34.15
C PRO A 127 11.42 -0.51 34.11
N SER A 128 10.68 -1.40 34.77
CA SER A 128 9.20 -1.37 34.82
C SER A 128 8.59 -0.08 35.39
N LEU A 129 9.34 0.65 36.22
CA LEU A 129 8.93 1.94 36.82
C LEU A 129 9.98 3.02 36.50
N TYR A 130 10.26 3.22 35.21
CA TYR A 130 11.12 4.33 34.78
C TYR A 130 10.39 5.68 34.96
N PRO A 131 11.06 6.74 35.44
CA PRO A 131 10.44 8.06 35.59
C PRO A 131 9.85 8.59 34.28
N GLY A 132 8.60 9.01 34.32
CA GLY A 132 7.86 9.55 33.17
C GLY A 132 7.06 10.79 33.53
N TYR A 133 6.03 11.08 32.74
CA TYR A 133 5.08 12.14 33.07
C TYR A 133 4.14 11.71 34.19
N GLN A 134 3.75 12.65 35.03
CA GLN A 134 2.67 12.50 36.00
C GLN A 134 1.40 13.16 35.44
N MET A 135 0.29 12.45 35.48
CA MET A 135 -1.00 12.92 34.99
C MET A 135 -1.80 13.64 36.08
N GLY A 136 -2.32 14.82 35.75
CA GLY A 136 -3.30 15.54 36.56
C GLY A 136 -4.72 14.95 36.45
N PRO A 137 -5.72 15.53 37.14
CA PRO A 137 -7.09 15.04 37.06
C PRO A 137 -7.66 15.18 35.64
N LEU A 138 -8.39 14.17 35.18
CA LEU A 138 -9.21 14.25 33.96
C LEU A 138 -10.38 15.19 34.18
N THR A 139 -10.51 16.17 33.29
CA THR A 139 -11.61 17.14 33.29
C THR A 139 -12.46 16.97 32.02
N PRO A 140 -13.80 17.03 32.12
CA PRO A 140 -14.67 16.92 30.93
C PRO A 140 -14.52 18.12 30.00
N THR A 141 -14.57 17.87 28.69
CA THR A 141 -14.65 18.90 27.64
C THR A 141 -15.95 18.75 26.85
N THR A 142 -16.17 19.61 25.85
CA THR A 142 -17.36 19.52 24.98
C THR A 142 -17.35 18.30 24.04
N ARG A 143 -16.18 17.70 23.80
CA ARG A 143 -15.99 16.57 22.86
C ARG A 143 -15.33 15.35 23.49
N GLY A 144 -15.10 15.35 24.81
CA GLY A 144 -14.45 14.26 25.51
C GLY A 144 -13.86 14.72 26.85
N LYS A 145 -12.55 14.52 27.04
CA LYS A 145 -11.86 14.83 28.30
C LYS A 145 -10.45 15.37 28.04
N GLU A 146 -9.91 16.09 29.02
CA GLU A 146 -8.54 16.62 28.96
C GLU A 146 -7.81 16.47 30.30
N ALA A 147 -6.48 16.47 30.27
CA ALA A 147 -5.63 16.48 31.46
C ALA A 147 -4.27 17.15 31.19
N SER A 148 -3.63 17.68 32.23
CA SER A 148 -2.23 18.09 32.17
C SER A 148 -1.31 16.92 32.48
N LEU A 149 -0.20 16.79 31.77
CA LEU A 149 0.88 15.86 32.09
C LEU A 149 2.13 16.67 32.46
N THR A 150 2.79 16.34 33.57
CA THR A 150 3.98 17.07 34.04
C THR A 150 5.09 16.13 34.41
N ARG A 151 6.31 16.41 33.97
CA ARG A 151 7.51 15.64 34.32
C ARG A 151 8.37 16.45 35.28
N ALA A 152 8.65 15.91 36.47
CA ALA A 152 9.40 16.62 37.51
C ALA A 152 10.91 16.71 37.23
N ALA A 153 11.48 15.66 36.64
CA ALA A 153 12.89 15.60 36.25
C ALA A 153 13.00 15.39 34.73
N PRO A 154 13.79 16.19 34.00
CA PRO A 154 13.98 16.02 32.55
C PRO A 154 14.42 14.59 32.19
N SER A 155 14.08 14.14 30.98
CA SER A 155 14.65 12.91 30.44
C SER A 155 16.14 13.10 30.07
N HIS A 156 16.74 12.05 29.51
CA HIS A 156 18.09 12.10 28.97
C HIS A 156 18.17 12.80 27.59
N LEU A 157 17.03 13.19 27.01
CA LEU A 157 16.94 13.82 25.69
C LEU A 157 17.15 15.34 25.77
N PRO A 158 17.78 15.95 24.76
CA PRO A 158 17.89 17.41 24.68
C PRO A 158 16.52 18.04 24.41
N ARG A 159 16.28 19.23 24.98
CA ARG A 159 15.01 19.99 24.82
C ARG A 159 13.75 19.17 25.17
N ASP A 160 13.82 18.43 26.27
CA ASP A 160 12.66 17.73 26.86
C ASP A 160 11.56 18.73 27.25
N ILE A 161 10.30 18.38 26.99
CA ILE A 161 9.14 19.24 27.26
C ILE A 161 8.51 18.83 28.59
N SER A 162 8.68 19.65 29.63
CA SER A 162 8.30 19.28 31.00
C SER A 162 6.80 19.25 31.28
N ALA A 163 5.97 19.87 30.42
CA ALA A 163 4.52 19.88 30.55
C ALA A 163 3.84 19.60 29.20
N LEU A 164 2.86 18.71 29.18
CA LEU A 164 2.03 18.40 28.02
C LEU A 164 0.55 18.57 28.36
N HIS A 165 -0.25 18.81 27.33
CA HIS A 165 -1.70 18.77 27.39
C HIS A 165 -2.19 17.53 26.66
N LEU A 166 -2.94 16.70 27.38
CA LEU A 166 -3.65 15.53 26.85
C LEU A 166 -5.08 15.94 26.52
N GLU A 167 -5.48 15.79 25.27
CA GLU A 167 -6.89 15.86 24.84
C GLU A 167 -7.33 14.48 24.36
N VAL A 168 -8.46 14.01 24.86
CA VAL A 168 -9.10 12.74 24.50
C VAL A 168 -10.46 13.06 23.92
N THR A 169 -10.61 12.86 22.62
CA THR A 169 -11.83 13.15 21.86
C THR A 169 -12.54 11.85 21.49
N GLU A 170 -13.86 11.83 21.69
CA GLU A 170 -14.74 10.76 21.25
C GLU A 170 -15.34 11.18 19.90
N GLU A 171 -14.66 10.87 18.78
CA GLU A 171 -15.08 11.32 17.44
C GLU A 171 -16.33 10.58 16.99
N THR A 172 -16.31 9.24 17.09
CA THR A 172 -17.46 8.37 16.82
C THR A 172 -17.50 7.20 17.80
N ALA A 173 -18.58 6.41 17.80
CA ALA A 173 -18.69 5.21 18.63
C ALA A 173 -17.51 4.23 18.44
N GLY A 174 -16.92 4.17 17.24
CA GLY A 174 -15.82 3.28 16.89
C GLY A 174 -14.46 3.96 16.72
N CYS A 175 -14.32 5.25 17.02
CA CYS A 175 -13.07 6.00 16.80
C CYS A 175 -12.70 6.83 18.04
N LEU A 176 -11.63 6.40 18.72
CA LEU A 176 -10.98 7.17 19.77
C LEU A 176 -9.89 8.05 19.14
N HIS A 177 -9.84 9.33 19.51
CA HIS A 177 -8.81 10.26 19.09
C HIS A 177 -8.13 10.86 20.31
N LEU A 178 -6.80 10.84 20.34
CA LEU A 178 -5.99 11.33 21.45
C LEU A 178 -4.86 12.22 20.93
N THR A 179 -4.69 13.39 21.53
CA THR A 179 -3.54 14.25 21.24
C THR A 179 -2.72 14.56 22.49
N LEU A 180 -1.40 14.63 22.32
CA LEU A 180 -0.46 15.14 23.31
C LEU A 180 0.30 16.30 22.71
N LYS A 181 0.11 17.49 23.28
CA LYS A 181 0.64 18.75 22.75
C LYS A 181 1.42 19.51 23.81
N ASP A 182 2.35 20.34 23.37
CA ASP A 182 3.00 21.33 24.24
C ASP A 182 2.02 22.51 24.46
N PRO A 183 1.55 22.77 25.69
CA PRO A 183 0.67 23.89 25.97
C PRO A 183 1.39 25.24 25.97
N SER A 184 2.72 25.25 26.03
CA SER A 184 3.54 26.47 26.11
C SER A 184 3.98 26.99 24.75
N SER A 185 4.00 26.13 23.72
CA SER A 185 4.44 26.47 22.37
C SER A 185 3.63 25.73 21.32
N GLN A 186 3.22 26.44 20.26
CA GLN A 186 2.56 25.80 19.13
C GLN A 186 3.58 24.99 18.31
N ARG A 187 3.40 23.68 18.28
CA ARG A 187 4.22 22.76 17.49
C ARG A 187 3.60 22.52 16.11
N TYR A 188 4.40 21.94 15.21
CA TYR A 188 3.91 21.53 13.90
C TYR A 188 2.85 20.43 14.05
N GLU A 189 1.73 20.59 13.34
CA GLU A 189 0.67 19.60 13.24
C GLU A 189 0.34 19.39 11.76
N VAL A 190 0.12 18.14 11.37
CA VAL A 190 -0.21 17.79 9.99
C VAL A 190 -1.59 18.33 9.67
N LYS A 191 -1.68 19.07 8.56
CA LYS A 191 -2.97 19.52 8.01
C LYS A 191 -3.30 18.69 6.78
N LEU A 192 -4.09 17.65 6.95
CA LEU A 192 -4.62 16.89 5.83
C LEU A 192 -5.49 17.81 4.95
N PRO A 193 -5.44 17.69 3.61
CA PRO A 193 -6.34 18.42 2.72
C PRO A 193 -7.80 18.20 3.12
N ALA A 194 -8.59 19.28 3.25
CA ALA A 194 -9.94 19.28 3.83
C ALA A 194 -10.75 18.01 3.47
N GLY A 195 -11.04 17.18 4.47
CA GLY A 195 -11.86 15.97 4.37
C GLY A 195 -13.34 16.21 4.67
N VAL A 196 -14.15 15.17 4.51
CA VAL A 196 -15.59 15.20 4.80
C VAL A 196 -15.81 15.60 6.26
N HIS A 197 -16.66 16.60 6.49
CA HIS A 197 -17.06 17.02 7.84
C HIS A 197 -17.68 15.84 8.60
N GLN A 198 -17.10 15.46 9.74
CA GLN A 198 -17.72 14.49 10.63
C GLN A 198 -18.94 15.12 11.31
N THR A 199 -20.10 14.47 11.18
CA THR A 199 -21.26 14.73 12.03
C THR A 199 -20.97 14.19 13.43
N ARG A 200 -21.19 15.03 14.44
CA ARG A 200 -21.04 14.72 15.87
C ARG A 200 -21.82 13.45 16.22
N ALA A 201 -21.16 12.44 16.76
CA ALA A 201 -21.84 11.22 17.22
C ALA A 201 -22.65 11.47 18.50
N ASP A 202 -23.75 10.73 18.64
CA ASP A 202 -24.49 10.62 19.91
C ASP A 202 -23.69 9.71 20.85
N THR A 203 -23.16 10.27 21.93
CA THR A 203 -22.09 9.69 22.77
C THR A 203 -22.57 8.55 23.71
N GLN A 204 -23.73 7.94 23.45
CA GLN A 204 -24.28 6.92 24.35
C GLN A 204 -23.71 5.50 24.13
N ASP A 205 -23.13 5.19 22.96
CA ASP A 205 -22.75 3.82 22.56
C ASP A 205 -21.27 3.66 22.10
N VAL A 206 -20.30 4.27 22.80
CA VAL A 206 -18.87 4.06 22.47
C VAL A 206 -18.43 2.60 22.68
N LEU A 207 -17.70 2.02 21.72
CA LEU A 207 -17.29 0.61 21.64
C LEU A 207 -16.06 0.26 22.49
N TYR A 208 -15.42 1.26 23.08
CA TYR A 208 -14.17 1.15 23.83
C TYR A 208 -14.28 1.76 25.23
N SER A 209 -13.37 1.36 26.11
CA SER A 209 -13.12 2.03 27.40
C SER A 209 -11.64 2.40 27.53
N THR A 210 -11.37 3.54 28.16
CA THR A 210 -10.01 4.01 28.44
C THR A 210 -9.71 3.97 29.94
N GLU A 211 -8.58 3.38 30.30
CA GLU A 211 -8.01 3.38 31.65
C GLU A 211 -6.69 4.16 31.64
N TYR A 212 -6.35 4.83 32.73
CA TYR A 212 -5.16 5.66 32.82
C TYR A 212 -4.33 5.29 34.05
N GLN A 213 -3.04 5.06 33.83
CA GLN A 213 -2.04 5.03 34.89
C GLN A 213 -1.53 6.47 35.07
N SER A 214 -1.57 6.99 36.29
CA SER A 214 -1.25 8.41 36.52
C SER A 214 0.25 8.69 36.68
N ASP A 215 1.03 7.75 37.23
CA ASP A 215 2.46 7.94 37.50
C ASP A 215 3.23 6.59 37.46
N PRO A 216 4.14 6.39 36.47
CA PRO A 216 4.28 7.19 35.27
C PRO A 216 3.03 7.09 34.38
N PHE A 217 2.75 8.13 33.61
CA PHE A 217 1.59 8.21 32.73
C PHE A 217 1.61 7.14 31.65
N GLY A 218 0.48 6.48 31.48
CA GLY A 218 0.16 5.63 30.34
C GLY A 218 -1.35 5.41 30.29
N PHE A 219 -1.83 4.86 29.19
CA PHE A 219 -3.24 4.58 29.00
C PHE A 219 -3.45 3.22 28.34
N ILE A 220 -4.60 2.63 28.66
CA ILE A 220 -5.04 1.33 28.16
C ILE A 220 -6.37 1.54 27.46
N VAL A 221 -6.48 1.04 26.23
CA VAL A 221 -7.73 0.98 25.48
C VAL A 221 -8.22 -0.46 25.49
N ARG A 222 -9.46 -0.67 25.91
CA ARG A 222 -10.13 -1.97 25.89
C ARG A 222 -11.35 -1.96 25.00
N ARG A 223 -11.56 -3.06 24.29
CA ARG A 223 -12.81 -3.35 23.60
C ARG A 223 -13.86 -3.70 24.65
N LYS A 224 -15.00 -2.99 24.66
CA LYS A 224 -16.05 -3.24 25.67
C LYS A 224 -16.74 -4.59 25.53
N SER A 225 -16.90 -5.10 24.30
CA SER A 225 -17.67 -6.32 24.04
C SER A 225 -17.06 -7.58 24.65
N ASN A 226 -15.73 -7.67 24.72
CA ASN A 226 -15.01 -8.86 25.22
C ASN A 226 -13.95 -8.54 26.31
N GLY A 227 -13.71 -7.26 26.63
CA GLY A 227 -12.74 -6.83 27.63
C GLY A 227 -11.27 -6.90 27.18
N ARG A 228 -11.00 -7.26 25.91
CA ARG A 228 -9.64 -7.39 25.36
C ARG A 228 -8.92 -6.04 25.39
N VAL A 229 -7.68 -6.04 25.87
CA VAL A 229 -6.77 -4.89 25.75
C VAL A 229 -6.29 -4.82 24.31
N ILE A 230 -6.61 -3.74 23.62
CA ILE A 230 -6.17 -3.53 22.24
C ILE A 230 -4.93 -2.65 22.14
N MET A 231 -4.75 -1.76 23.13
CA MET A 231 -3.60 -0.88 23.24
C MET A 231 -3.25 -0.70 24.72
N ASN A 232 -1.97 -0.81 25.06
CA ASN A 232 -1.49 -0.56 26.42
C ASN A 232 -0.14 0.15 26.37
N THR A 233 -0.14 1.45 26.69
CA THR A 233 1.06 2.29 26.65
C THR A 233 1.85 2.33 27.95
N THR A 234 1.39 1.65 29.02
CA THR A 234 2.11 1.59 30.30
C THR A 234 3.37 0.73 30.24
N VAL A 235 3.66 0.11 29.10
CA VAL A 235 4.77 -0.83 28.90
C VAL A 235 6.14 -0.17 28.79
N ALA A 236 6.18 1.12 28.45
CA ALA A 236 7.42 1.90 28.36
C ALA A 236 7.13 3.39 28.66
N PRO A 237 8.15 4.20 29.01
CA PRO A 237 7.94 5.60 29.30
C PRO A 237 7.56 6.42 28.04
N LEU A 238 6.59 7.32 28.20
CA LEU A 238 6.37 8.42 27.27
C LEU A 238 7.57 9.38 27.33
N LEU A 239 8.23 9.59 26.20
CA LEU A 239 9.26 10.61 26.03
C LEU A 239 8.77 11.66 25.03
N PHE A 240 8.90 12.93 25.37
CA PHE A 240 8.43 14.02 24.53
C PHE A 240 9.42 15.18 24.61
N ALA A 241 10.30 15.25 23.61
CA ALA A 241 11.26 16.32 23.41
C ALA A 241 11.04 16.98 22.05
N ASP A 242 11.67 18.13 21.84
CA ASP A 242 11.47 18.94 20.63
C ASP A 242 11.69 18.18 19.31
N GLN A 243 12.66 17.27 19.25
CA GLN A 243 12.96 16.45 18.07
C GLN A 243 13.00 14.95 18.40
N TYR A 244 12.26 14.51 19.41
CA TYR A 244 12.14 13.09 19.77
C TYR A 244 10.85 12.82 20.55
N LEU A 245 9.90 12.15 19.92
CA LEU A 245 8.62 11.75 20.51
C LEU A 245 8.55 10.23 20.50
N GLN A 246 8.46 9.61 21.69
CA GLN A 246 8.37 8.17 21.82
C GLN A 246 7.08 7.74 22.53
N LEU A 247 6.35 6.82 21.91
CA LEU A 247 5.21 6.14 22.51
C LEU A 247 5.26 4.65 22.17
N SER A 248 5.27 3.81 23.20
CA SER A 248 5.20 2.35 23.04
C SER A 248 3.83 1.81 23.40
N THR A 249 3.46 0.67 22.84
CA THR A 249 2.27 -0.09 23.22
C THR A 249 2.48 -1.59 23.10
N ALA A 250 1.94 -2.37 24.04
CA ALA A 250 1.68 -3.79 23.76
C ALA A 250 0.55 -3.91 22.73
N LEU A 251 0.62 -4.95 21.90
CA LEU A 251 -0.36 -5.24 20.86
C LEU A 251 -1.29 -6.38 21.28
N ALA A 252 -2.51 -6.39 20.75
CA ALA A 252 -3.52 -7.41 21.10
C ALA A 252 -3.23 -8.81 20.53
N SER A 253 -2.35 -8.88 19.53
CA SER A 253 -1.91 -10.12 18.87
C SER A 253 -0.60 -9.84 18.09
N SER A 254 -0.03 -10.90 17.51
CA SER A 254 1.12 -10.81 16.60
C SER A 254 0.74 -10.57 15.13
N LEU A 255 -0.55 -10.50 14.79
CA LEU A 255 -1.04 -10.43 13.42
C LEU A 255 -1.18 -8.97 12.97
N VAL A 256 -0.04 -8.35 12.64
CA VAL A 256 0.07 -6.92 12.32
C VAL A 256 0.32 -6.71 10.82
N SER A 257 -0.43 -5.80 10.20
CA SER A 257 -0.21 -5.36 8.81
C SER A 257 -0.24 -3.83 8.71
N GLY A 258 0.44 -3.26 7.72
CA GLY A 258 0.46 -1.82 7.45
C GLY A 258 1.88 -1.24 7.53
N LEU A 259 2.01 -0.01 8.03
CA LEU A 259 3.28 0.70 8.22
C LEU A 259 4.12 0.88 6.95
N GLY A 260 3.48 1.05 5.79
CA GLY A 260 4.19 1.20 4.52
C GLY A 260 4.81 2.60 4.32
N GLU A 261 5.59 2.81 3.27
CA GLU A 261 5.89 1.86 2.20
C GLU A 261 7.22 1.12 2.44
N HIS A 262 7.13 -0.21 2.56
CA HIS A 262 8.28 -1.10 2.67
C HIS A 262 8.05 -2.35 1.84
N TYR A 263 9.15 -2.96 1.43
CA TYR A 263 9.12 -4.18 0.66
C TYR A 263 9.17 -5.39 1.59
N THR A 264 8.00 -5.79 2.10
CA THR A 264 7.82 -6.79 3.16
C THR A 264 6.63 -7.72 2.86
N SER A 265 6.51 -8.82 3.61
CA SER A 265 5.29 -9.64 3.66
C SER A 265 4.10 -8.84 4.18
N LEU A 266 2.88 -9.32 3.93
CA LEU A 266 1.68 -8.60 4.39
C LEU A 266 1.58 -8.57 5.93
N LEU A 267 1.92 -9.67 6.59
CA LEU A 267 2.16 -9.69 8.03
C LEU A 267 3.58 -9.20 8.29
N LEU A 268 3.72 -8.26 9.22
CA LEU A 268 4.99 -7.71 9.62
C LEU A 268 5.72 -8.66 10.57
N ASP A 269 7.03 -8.82 10.38
CA ASP A 269 7.87 -9.53 11.33
C ASP A 269 8.00 -8.70 12.61
N LEU A 270 7.67 -9.31 13.76
CA LEU A 270 7.79 -8.67 15.07
C LEU A 270 9.11 -8.97 15.78
N ASN A 271 10.04 -9.69 15.14
CA ASN A 271 11.29 -10.06 15.74
C ASN A 271 12.34 -8.94 15.66
N TRP A 272 12.16 -7.89 16.46
CA TRP A 272 13.07 -6.74 16.55
C TRP A 272 13.23 -5.99 15.23
N THR A 273 12.14 -5.90 14.48
CA THR A 273 12.09 -5.23 13.17
C THR A 273 11.98 -3.73 13.34
N SER A 274 12.78 -2.98 12.58
CA SER A 274 12.72 -1.53 12.47
C SER A 274 12.18 -1.15 11.10
N LEU A 275 11.15 -0.32 11.07
CA LEU A 275 10.56 0.24 9.84
C LEU A 275 10.67 1.77 9.90
N THR A 276 11.34 2.35 8.92
CA THR A 276 11.52 3.81 8.82
C THR A 276 10.54 4.40 7.81
N LEU A 277 9.78 5.41 8.23
CA LEU A 277 8.85 6.17 7.39
C LEU A 277 9.46 7.51 7.03
N TRP A 278 10.10 7.56 5.86
CA TRP A 278 10.69 8.73 5.26
C TRP A 278 10.71 8.54 3.75
N ASN A 279 10.01 9.39 3.02
CA ASN A 279 9.80 9.21 1.58
C ASN A 279 11.14 9.28 0.84
N LYS A 280 11.41 8.30 -0.01
CA LYS A 280 12.74 8.13 -0.58
C LYS A 280 12.69 7.48 -1.94
N ASP A 281 13.35 8.13 -2.90
CA ASP A 281 13.64 7.55 -4.19
C ASP A 281 14.66 6.42 -4.01
N MET A 282 14.14 5.20 -3.97
CA MET A 282 14.91 3.98 -3.80
C MET A 282 14.18 2.80 -4.42
N ALA A 283 14.86 2.05 -5.29
CA ALA A 283 14.31 0.82 -5.85
C ALA A 283 13.92 -0.18 -4.73
N PRO A 284 12.75 -0.85 -4.80
CA PRO A 284 12.24 -1.64 -3.67
C PRO A 284 13.14 -2.81 -3.26
N HIS A 285 13.49 -2.84 -1.96
CA HIS A 285 14.20 -3.93 -1.30
C HIS A 285 13.94 -3.90 0.22
N ALA A 286 14.23 -5.00 0.92
CA ALA A 286 13.77 -5.23 2.29
C ALA A 286 14.22 -4.19 3.34
N ASP A 287 15.42 -3.62 3.18
CA ASP A 287 16.04 -2.75 4.20
C ASP A 287 15.84 -1.24 3.92
N ALA A 288 14.92 -0.88 3.03
CA ALA A 288 14.72 0.51 2.61
C ALA A 288 13.38 1.10 3.05
N ASN A 289 13.44 2.34 3.56
CA ASN A 289 12.33 3.28 3.44
C ASN A 289 12.16 3.65 1.96
N LEU A 290 10.93 3.53 1.44
CA LEU A 290 10.61 3.71 0.02
C LEU A 290 9.84 5.02 -0.21
N TYR A 291 9.03 5.07 -1.26
CA TYR A 291 8.48 6.30 -1.82
C TYR A 291 7.40 6.95 -0.94
N GLY A 292 6.64 6.15 -0.19
CA GLY A 292 5.56 6.61 0.68
C GLY A 292 5.76 6.36 2.18
N SER A 293 4.98 7.10 2.98
CA SER A 293 4.95 6.98 4.45
C SER A 293 3.50 6.95 4.96
N HIS A 294 3.07 5.79 5.44
CA HIS A 294 1.74 5.49 5.97
C HIS A 294 1.85 4.97 7.41
N PRO A 295 1.88 5.86 8.42
CA PRO A 295 1.96 5.50 9.85
C PRO A 295 0.62 4.95 10.40
N PHE A 296 0.06 3.97 9.69
CA PHE A 296 -1.17 3.25 10.03
C PHE A 296 -0.90 1.76 10.06
N TYR A 297 -1.41 1.07 11.09
CA TYR A 297 -1.40 -0.39 11.14
C TYR A 297 -2.76 -0.94 11.56
N ILE A 298 -3.03 -2.17 11.15
CA ILE A 298 -4.17 -2.98 11.58
C ILE A 298 -3.65 -4.21 12.32
N VAL A 299 -4.35 -4.58 13.40
CA VAL A 299 -4.09 -5.80 14.18
C VAL A 299 -5.32 -6.68 14.12
N GLN A 300 -5.15 -7.91 13.64
CA GLN A 300 -6.21 -8.92 13.69
C GLN A 300 -6.27 -9.52 15.10
N GLU A 301 -7.45 -9.59 15.69
CA GLU A 301 -7.71 -10.23 16.98
C GLU A 301 -8.14 -11.68 16.76
N GLU A 302 -7.85 -12.56 17.73
CA GLU A 302 -8.06 -14.01 17.58
C GLU A 302 -9.54 -14.42 17.39
N ASP A 303 -10.50 -13.54 17.73
CA ASP A 303 -11.93 -13.80 17.57
C ASP A 303 -12.49 -13.33 16.21
N GLY A 304 -11.61 -12.93 15.29
CA GLY A 304 -11.95 -12.37 13.98
C GLY A 304 -12.30 -10.88 14.01
N SER A 305 -12.27 -10.24 15.19
CA SER A 305 -12.27 -8.78 15.28
C SER A 305 -10.92 -8.22 14.84
N ALA A 306 -10.84 -6.90 14.68
CA ALA A 306 -9.62 -6.17 14.42
C ALA A 306 -9.75 -4.76 14.98
N HIS A 307 -8.60 -4.10 15.14
CA HIS A 307 -8.52 -2.67 15.38
C HIS A 307 -7.38 -2.08 14.56
N GLY A 308 -7.45 -0.78 14.31
CA GLY A 308 -6.41 -0.02 13.62
C GLY A 308 -5.90 1.14 14.46
N VAL A 309 -4.65 1.51 14.26
CA VAL A 309 -4.04 2.69 14.91
C VAL A 309 -3.34 3.53 13.87
N PHE A 310 -3.62 4.82 13.87
CA PHE A 310 -3.01 5.81 12.97
C PHE A 310 -2.33 6.90 13.79
N LEU A 311 -1.03 7.10 13.57
CA LEU A 311 -0.30 8.26 14.10
C LEU A 311 -0.25 9.35 13.01
N LEU A 312 -0.97 10.44 13.20
CA LEU A 312 -0.98 11.57 12.26
C LEU A 312 0.29 12.42 12.46
N SER A 313 1.40 11.94 11.89
CA SER A 313 2.69 12.64 11.84
C SER A 313 3.33 12.51 10.46
N SER A 314 3.88 13.61 9.95
CA SER A 314 4.60 13.66 8.67
C SER A 314 6.10 13.92 8.83
N ASN A 315 6.60 13.99 10.06
CA ASN A 315 8.03 13.94 10.32
C ASN A 315 8.58 12.54 9.96
N ALA A 316 9.91 12.39 9.93
CA ALA A 316 10.48 11.05 9.88
C ALA A 316 10.09 10.27 11.15
N VAL A 317 9.63 9.03 10.97
CA VAL A 317 9.21 8.15 12.06
C VAL A 317 9.94 6.83 11.94
N GLU A 318 10.52 6.33 13.03
CA GLU A 318 10.94 4.93 13.14
C GLU A 318 9.90 4.16 13.95
N VAL A 319 9.52 2.99 13.47
CA VAL A 319 8.62 2.06 14.15
C VAL A 319 9.37 0.80 14.48
N MET A 320 9.36 0.43 15.75
CA MET A 320 10.07 -0.75 16.23
C MET A 320 9.08 -1.77 16.73
N LEU A 321 9.14 -2.95 16.12
CA LEU A 321 8.29 -4.10 16.42
C LEU A 321 9.11 -5.12 17.22
N GLN A 322 8.55 -5.64 18.31
CA GLN A 322 9.22 -6.60 19.18
C GLN A 322 8.30 -7.78 19.55
N PRO A 323 8.84 -8.95 19.95
CA PRO A 323 8.07 -10.19 20.06
C PRO A 323 7.04 -10.27 21.20
N THR A 324 6.97 -9.28 22.09
CA THR A 324 6.11 -9.33 23.29
C THR A 324 4.65 -9.70 23.04
N PRO A 325 3.97 -9.40 21.92
CA PRO A 325 4.22 -8.43 20.82
C PRO A 325 4.02 -6.97 21.23
N ALA A 326 4.87 -6.07 20.77
CA ALA A 326 4.75 -4.64 21.05
C ALA A 326 5.29 -3.77 19.91
N LEU A 327 4.86 -2.50 19.91
CA LEU A 327 5.24 -1.48 18.95
C LEU A 327 5.76 -0.24 19.69
N THR A 328 6.82 0.38 19.17
CA THR A 328 7.30 1.70 19.62
C THR A 328 7.36 2.66 18.45
N TRP A 329 6.64 3.77 18.54
CA TRP A 329 6.77 4.93 17.66
C TRP A 329 7.92 5.81 18.14
N VAL A 330 8.79 6.25 17.23
CA VAL A 330 9.78 7.31 17.46
C VAL A 330 9.70 8.33 16.34
N ALA A 331 9.03 9.46 16.58
CA ALA A 331 8.93 10.56 15.62
C ALA A 331 9.94 11.67 15.97
N ILE A 332 10.55 12.30 14.97
CA ILE A 332 11.55 13.34 15.19
C ILE A 332 10.98 14.77 15.27
N GLY A 333 9.67 14.93 15.41
CA GLY A 333 9.06 16.25 15.49
C GLY A 333 7.54 16.19 15.56
N GLY A 334 6.92 17.36 15.51
CA GLY A 334 5.47 17.50 15.54
C GLY A 334 4.86 17.23 16.91
N VAL A 335 3.70 16.57 16.94
CA VAL A 335 2.96 16.17 18.14
C VAL A 335 2.63 14.67 18.08
N LEU A 336 2.13 14.10 19.17
CA LEU A 336 1.49 12.78 19.12
C LEU A 336 -0.01 12.98 18.93
N ASP A 337 -0.50 12.70 17.72
CA ASP A 337 -1.90 12.75 17.31
C ASP A 337 -2.30 11.34 16.86
N LEU A 338 -3.09 10.64 17.68
CA LEU A 338 -3.36 9.21 17.56
C LEU A 338 -4.85 8.95 17.39
N TYR A 339 -5.20 8.20 16.34
CA TYR A 339 -6.53 7.63 16.15
C TYR A 339 -6.49 6.12 16.40
N VAL A 340 -7.51 5.60 17.09
CA VAL A 340 -7.72 4.17 17.32
C VAL A 340 -9.11 3.79 16.80
N PHE A 341 -9.14 2.88 15.84
CA PHE A 341 -10.34 2.42 15.11
C PHE A 341 -10.74 1.03 15.58
N LEU A 342 -11.97 0.86 16.05
CA LEU A 342 -12.40 -0.34 16.78
C LEU A 342 -12.96 -1.47 15.91
N GLY A 343 -13.21 -1.26 14.62
CA GLY A 343 -13.84 -2.29 13.77
C GLY A 343 -15.33 -2.48 14.08
N PRO A 344 -15.84 -3.72 14.27
CA PRO A 344 -15.08 -4.88 14.75
C PRO A 344 -14.41 -5.69 13.66
N ASP A 345 -14.96 -5.83 12.46
CA ASP A 345 -14.29 -6.58 11.39
C ASP A 345 -13.18 -5.75 10.70
N PRO A 346 -12.20 -6.38 10.03
CA PRO A 346 -11.12 -5.67 9.36
C PRO A 346 -11.58 -4.63 8.32
N GLN A 347 -12.67 -4.88 7.58
CA GLN A 347 -13.19 -3.92 6.60
C GLN A 347 -13.81 -2.69 7.27
N SER A 348 -14.46 -2.85 8.42
CA SER A 348 -14.92 -1.73 9.24
C SER A 348 -13.78 -0.87 9.78
N VAL A 349 -12.64 -1.47 10.16
CA VAL A 349 -11.43 -0.72 10.56
C VAL A 349 -10.94 0.18 9.44
N ILE A 350 -10.84 -0.36 8.21
CA ILE A 350 -10.45 0.45 7.05
C ILE A 350 -11.48 1.54 6.78
N GLY A 351 -12.78 1.23 6.83
CA GLY A 351 -13.84 2.22 6.66
C GLY A 351 -13.73 3.40 7.65
N GLN A 352 -13.44 3.11 8.92
CA GLN A 352 -13.22 4.12 9.97
C GLN A 352 -11.96 4.97 9.73
N TYR A 353 -10.85 4.33 9.33
CA TYR A 353 -9.64 5.05 8.93
C TYR A 353 -9.90 6.02 7.77
N LEU A 354 -10.62 5.56 6.75
CA LEU A 354 -10.95 6.38 5.58
C LEU A 354 -11.99 7.47 5.87
N GLN A 355 -12.75 7.40 6.96
CA GLN A 355 -13.57 8.52 7.43
C GLN A 355 -12.72 9.69 7.97
N VAL A 356 -11.49 9.42 8.42
CA VAL A 356 -10.55 10.45 8.86
C VAL A 356 -9.77 11.02 7.68
N ILE A 357 -9.17 10.15 6.87
CA ILE A 357 -8.26 10.59 5.79
C ILE A 357 -8.98 10.90 4.47
N GLY A 358 -10.23 10.45 4.32
CA GLY A 358 -11.14 10.63 3.19
C GLY A 358 -11.15 9.46 2.20
N TYR A 359 -12.30 9.26 1.55
CA TYR A 359 -12.53 8.11 0.67
C TYR A 359 -11.82 8.21 -0.69
N PRO A 360 -11.41 7.08 -1.28
CA PRO A 360 -10.77 7.05 -2.59
C PRO A 360 -11.55 7.79 -3.69
N MET A 361 -10.83 8.36 -4.64
CA MET A 361 -11.46 8.91 -5.85
C MET A 361 -12.12 7.81 -6.68
N MET A 362 -13.22 8.13 -7.34
CA MET A 362 -13.76 7.29 -8.40
C MET A 362 -12.90 7.45 -9.66
N PRO A 363 -12.21 6.40 -10.16
CA PRO A 363 -11.42 6.53 -11.37
C PRO A 363 -12.32 6.71 -12.60
N PRO A 364 -11.82 7.29 -13.69
CA PRO A 364 -12.47 7.14 -14.99
C PRO A 364 -12.38 5.68 -15.46
N TYR A 365 -13.40 5.16 -16.11
CA TYR A 365 -13.48 3.74 -16.50
C TYR A 365 -12.29 3.30 -17.38
N TRP A 366 -11.84 4.18 -18.27
CA TRP A 366 -10.71 3.89 -19.17
C TRP A 366 -9.39 3.64 -18.43
N SER A 367 -9.21 4.17 -17.22
CA SER A 367 -7.98 3.97 -16.44
C SER A 367 -7.90 2.59 -15.78
N LEU A 368 -8.96 1.79 -15.92
CA LEU A 368 -8.95 0.38 -15.53
C LEU A 368 -8.54 -0.52 -16.70
N GLY A 369 -8.41 0.01 -17.92
CA GLY A 369 -7.87 -0.70 -19.07
C GLY A 369 -6.39 -1.06 -18.90
N PHE A 370 -5.76 -1.54 -19.98
CA PHE A 370 -4.32 -1.81 -20.00
C PHE A 370 -3.53 -0.58 -20.45
N HIS A 371 -2.44 -0.32 -19.74
CA HIS A 371 -1.52 0.79 -19.96
C HIS A 371 -0.15 0.25 -20.42
N LEU A 372 0.44 0.88 -21.45
CA LEU A 372 1.76 0.50 -21.95
C LEU A 372 2.70 1.70 -21.97
N CYS A 373 3.86 1.53 -21.35
CA CYS A 373 4.89 2.55 -21.20
C CYS A 373 6.28 1.93 -21.36
N ARG A 374 7.28 2.78 -21.60
CA ARG A 374 8.68 2.54 -21.25
C ARG A 374 9.42 3.86 -21.18
N TRP A 375 10.52 3.88 -20.45
CA TRP A 375 11.59 4.80 -20.77
C TRP A 375 12.30 4.31 -22.04
N GLY A 376 12.37 5.15 -23.07
CA GLY A 376 13.04 4.86 -24.35
C GLY A 376 12.15 4.83 -25.60
N TYR A 377 10.89 5.28 -25.55
CA TYR A 377 10.13 5.57 -26.78
C TYR A 377 10.54 6.94 -27.30
N THR A 378 11.59 6.98 -28.11
CA THR A 378 12.34 8.23 -28.39
C THR A 378 11.72 9.19 -29.41
N THR A 379 10.66 8.80 -30.12
CA THR A 379 9.94 9.64 -31.10
C THR A 379 8.45 9.32 -31.13
N THR A 380 7.64 10.22 -31.69
CA THR A 380 6.21 9.96 -31.98
C THR A 380 6.03 8.79 -32.95
N ASN A 381 6.91 8.63 -33.94
CA ASN A 381 6.84 7.51 -34.87
C ASN A 381 7.05 6.16 -34.16
N THR A 382 8.06 6.06 -33.28
CA THR A 382 8.27 4.86 -32.44
C THR A 382 7.04 4.58 -31.58
N THR A 383 6.49 5.60 -30.95
CA THR A 383 5.30 5.49 -30.09
C THR A 383 4.07 5.01 -30.88
N ARG A 384 3.81 5.55 -32.07
CA ARG A 384 2.76 5.07 -32.98
C ARG A 384 2.96 3.61 -33.39
N HIS A 385 4.21 3.22 -33.68
CA HIS A 385 4.53 1.84 -34.07
C HIS A 385 4.22 0.85 -32.95
N VAL A 386 4.48 1.19 -31.69
CA VAL A 386 4.13 0.37 -30.53
C VAL A 386 2.61 0.16 -30.45
N ALA A 387 1.83 1.24 -30.46
CA ALA A 387 0.37 1.17 -30.44
C ALA A 387 -0.20 0.41 -31.64
N GLN A 388 0.40 0.57 -32.84
CA GLN A 388 -0.01 -0.17 -34.03
C GLN A 388 0.30 -1.67 -33.91
N ARG A 389 1.45 -2.06 -33.34
CA ARG A 389 1.79 -3.47 -33.15
C ARG A 389 0.92 -4.15 -32.11
N MET A 390 0.57 -3.47 -31.02
CA MET A 390 -0.43 -3.94 -30.05
C MET A 390 -1.77 -4.22 -30.73
N HIS A 391 -2.25 -3.26 -31.52
CA HIS A 391 -3.49 -3.39 -32.28
C HIS A 391 -3.45 -4.54 -33.29
N ASN A 392 -2.40 -4.64 -34.11
CA ASN A 392 -2.23 -5.70 -35.11
C ASN A 392 -2.14 -7.09 -34.47
N ALA A 393 -1.55 -7.19 -33.28
CA ALA A 393 -1.47 -8.42 -32.50
C ALA A 393 -2.73 -8.67 -31.65
N THR A 394 -3.78 -7.86 -31.79
CA THR A 394 -5.08 -7.98 -31.11
C THR A 394 -4.99 -7.98 -29.59
N PHE A 395 -4.08 -7.15 -29.04
CA PHE A 395 -4.01 -6.91 -27.60
C PHE A 395 -4.88 -5.70 -27.21
N PRO A 396 -5.76 -5.83 -26.21
CA PRO A 396 -6.41 -4.68 -25.60
C PRO A 396 -5.40 -3.68 -25.03
N MET A 397 -5.63 -2.40 -25.27
CA MET A 397 -4.79 -1.30 -24.78
C MET A 397 -5.58 0.00 -24.83
N ASP A 398 -5.82 0.60 -23.66
CA ASP A 398 -6.54 1.87 -23.55
C ASP A 398 -5.61 3.06 -23.60
N VAL A 399 -4.41 2.94 -23.02
CA VAL A 399 -3.58 4.11 -22.72
C VAL A 399 -2.14 3.91 -23.18
N GLN A 400 -1.70 4.78 -24.09
CA GLN A 400 -0.29 4.92 -24.46
C GLN A 400 0.38 5.95 -23.56
N TRP A 401 1.60 5.64 -23.11
CA TRP A 401 2.38 6.50 -22.25
C TRP A 401 3.70 6.90 -22.91
N ASN A 402 4.22 8.07 -22.57
CA ASN A 402 5.63 8.40 -22.77
C ASN A 402 6.27 8.84 -21.45
N ASP A 403 7.44 8.28 -21.19
CA ASP A 403 8.40 8.79 -20.20
C ASP A 403 9.06 10.09 -20.71
N LEU A 404 10.08 10.60 -20.03
CA LEU A 404 10.74 11.89 -20.28
C LEU A 404 11.29 12.06 -21.69
N ASP A 405 11.33 11.00 -22.51
CA ASP A 405 11.72 11.06 -23.91
C ASP A 405 10.99 12.16 -24.71
N TYR A 406 9.74 12.47 -24.36
CA TYR A 406 8.94 13.51 -25.04
C TYR A 406 9.53 14.91 -24.83
N ALA A 407 10.13 15.17 -23.67
CA ALA A 407 10.47 16.50 -23.20
C ALA A 407 11.69 17.09 -23.93
N ASN A 408 11.70 18.41 -24.13
CA ASN A 408 12.84 19.09 -24.75
C ASN A 408 13.94 19.32 -23.70
N LYS A 409 15.01 18.52 -23.77
CA LYS A 409 16.11 18.49 -22.79
C LYS A 409 15.60 18.17 -21.38
N ASP A 410 14.69 17.20 -21.28
CA ASP A 410 14.12 16.71 -20.01
C ASP A 410 13.37 17.79 -19.20
N ARG A 411 12.99 18.91 -19.84
CA ARG A 411 12.20 19.97 -19.22
C ARG A 411 10.71 19.71 -19.38
N VAL A 412 10.04 19.52 -18.25
CA VAL A 412 8.57 19.39 -18.19
C VAL A 412 7.84 20.59 -18.81
N PHE A 413 6.58 20.40 -19.21
CA PHE A 413 5.77 21.38 -19.96
C PHE A 413 6.36 21.81 -21.31
N THR A 414 7.27 21.01 -21.88
CA THR A 414 7.80 21.18 -23.23
C THR A 414 7.76 19.85 -23.97
N PHE A 415 7.91 19.86 -25.29
CA PHE A 415 8.22 18.66 -26.05
C PHE A 415 9.31 18.94 -27.07
N ASP A 416 10.13 17.93 -27.37
CA ASP A 416 11.24 18.02 -28.31
C ASP A 416 10.72 18.35 -29.73
N PRO A 417 11.09 19.49 -30.34
CA PRO A 417 10.51 19.91 -31.61
C PRO A 417 10.91 19.04 -32.79
N TRP A 418 11.95 18.20 -32.66
CA TRP A 418 12.44 17.33 -33.73
C TRP A 418 11.92 15.91 -33.60
N ARG A 419 11.90 15.37 -32.38
CA ARG A 419 11.49 13.98 -32.12
C ARG A 419 10.00 13.85 -31.81
N PHE A 420 9.41 14.92 -31.30
CA PHE A 420 8.03 15.01 -30.83
C PHE A 420 7.31 16.27 -31.34
N GLY A 421 7.80 16.89 -32.43
CA GLY A 421 7.20 18.09 -33.01
C GLY A 421 5.73 17.92 -33.42
N ASP A 422 5.33 16.69 -33.76
CA ASP A 422 3.97 16.28 -34.11
C ASP A 422 3.25 15.52 -32.98
N LEU A 423 3.66 15.74 -31.72
CA LEU A 423 3.03 15.14 -30.55
C LEU A 423 1.52 15.46 -30.46
N PRO A 424 1.05 16.72 -30.68
CA PRO A 424 -0.38 17.02 -30.68
C PRO A 424 -1.19 16.14 -31.65
N GLU A 425 -0.68 15.94 -32.86
CA GLU A 425 -1.31 15.13 -33.91
C GLU A 425 -1.36 13.66 -33.51
N MET A 426 -0.27 13.12 -32.94
CA MET A 426 -0.25 11.75 -32.42
C MET A 426 -1.32 11.51 -31.34
N VAL A 427 -1.50 12.46 -30.43
CA VAL A 427 -2.52 12.35 -29.38
C VAL A 427 -3.93 12.38 -29.98
N GLU A 428 -4.19 13.26 -30.95
CA GLU A 428 -5.47 13.31 -31.65
C GLU A 428 -5.77 12.00 -32.40
N GLU A 429 -4.76 11.39 -33.03
CA GLU A 429 -4.88 10.07 -33.67
C GLU A 429 -5.27 8.97 -32.67
N PHE A 430 -4.66 8.97 -31.48
CA PHE A 430 -5.03 8.03 -30.41
C PHE A 430 -6.47 8.25 -29.93
N HIS A 431 -6.89 9.51 -29.74
CA HIS A 431 -8.26 9.83 -29.36
C HIS A 431 -9.28 9.38 -30.41
N LYS A 432 -8.99 9.55 -31.70
CA LYS A 432 -9.85 9.05 -32.81
C LYS A 432 -10.02 7.52 -32.79
N ARG A 433 -9.05 6.80 -32.23
CA ARG A 433 -9.09 5.34 -32.04
C ARG A 433 -9.70 4.92 -30.70
N GLY A 434 -10.19 5.87 -29.90
CA GLY A 434 -10.76 5.61 -28.57
C GLY A 434 -9.73 5.38 -27.46
N MET A 435 -8.44 5.53 -27.75
CA MET A 435 -7.36 5.43 -26.77
C MET A 435 -7.23 6.74 -25.97
N LYS A 436 -6.36 6.71 -24.95
CA LYS A 436 -5.97 7.83 -24.09
C LYS A 436 -4.46 7.99 -24.11
N TYR A 437 -4.00 9.16 -23.69
CA TYR A 437 -2.58 9.48 -23.66
C TYR A 437 -2.16 10.09 -22.32
N ILE A 438 -1.06 9.58 -21.77
CA ILE A 438 -0.46 10.05 -20.52
C ILE A 438 1.04 10.29 -20.74
N LEU A 439 1.59 11.27 -20.05
CA LEU A 439 3.03 11.49 -19.97
C LEU A 439 3.46 11.75 -18.53
N ILE A 440 4.75 11.56 -18.30
CA ILE A 440 5.42 11.86 -17.04
C ILE A 440 5.61 13.37 -16.83
N LEU A 441 5.53 13.79 -15.56
CA LEU A 441 5.71 15.16 -15.11
C LEU A 441 6.46 15.15 -13.79
N ASP A 442 7.71 15.60 -13.81
CA ASP A 442 8.53 15.76 -12.60
C ASP A 442 8.28 17.12 -11.94
N PRO A 443 8.43 17.23 -10.59
CA PRO A 443 8.33 18.49 -9.88
C PRO A 443 9.53 19.42 -10.12
N GLY A 444 10.71 18.88 -10.47
CA GLY A 444 11.94 19.67 -10.61
C GLY A 444 11.92 20.60 -11.84
N ILE A 445 11.89 21.91 -11.62
CA ILE A 445 11.85 22.92 -12.68
C ILE A 445 13.26 23.42 -13.00
N SER A 446 13.73 23.19 -14.23
CA SER A 446 15.06 23.61 -14.70
C SER A 446 15.32 25.09 -14.44
N SER A 447 16.40 25.39 -13.72
CA SER A 447 16.79 26.75 -13.32
C SER A 447 17.91 27.36 -14.17
N THR A 448 18.37 26.64 -15.20
CA THR A 448 19.55 27.01 -15.99
C THR A 448 19.22 27.57 -17.38
N SER A 449 17.93 27.63 -17.73
CA SER A 449 17.49 28.18 -19.02
C SER A 449 17.74 29.70 -19.07
N PRO A 450 18.14 30.27 -20.22
CA PRO A 450 18.26 31.72 -20.37
C PRO A 450 16.94 32.43 -20.01
N PRO A 451 16.97 33.60 -19.36
CA PRO A 451 15.76 34.33 -18.99
C PRO A 451 14.82 34.54 -20.17
N GLY A 452 13.53 34.27 -19.98
CA GLY A 452 12.49 34.42 -21.01
C GLY A 452 12.39 33.26 -22.02
N THR A 453 13.13 32.17 -21.80
CA THR A 453 13.11 30.99 -22.71
C THR A 453 12.43 29.77 -22.10
N TYR A 454 12.04 29.81 -20.83
CA TYR A 454 11.39 28.69 -20.15
C TYR A 454 10.36 29.20 -19.15
N SER A 455 9.15 29.44 -19.68
CA SER A 455 8.02 30.06 -18.96
C SER A 455 7.70 29.42 -17.60
N PRO A 456 7.72 28.07 -17.41
CA PRO A 456 7.49 27.50 -16.09
C PRO A 456 8.43 28.03 -15.01
N PHE A 457 9.72 28.20 -15.32
CA PHE A 457 10.69 28.77 -14.38
C PHE A 457 10.53 30.28 -14.25
N ASP A 458 10.47 31.00 -15.38
CA ASP A 458 10.37 32.47 -15.39
C ASP A 458 9.11 32.96 -14.65
N ASP A 459 7.97 32.29 -14.87
CA ASP A 459 6.70 32.61 -14.19
C ASP A 459 6.71 32.18 -12.72
N GLY A 460 7.30 31.03 -12.41
CA GLY A 460 7.45 30.55 -11.05
C GLY A 460 8.32 31.49 -10.20
N LEU A 461 9.40 32.02 -10.77
CA LEU A 461 10.23 33.06 -10.15
C LEU A 461 9.41 34.31 -9.85
N ARG A 462 8.64 34.79 -10.83
CA ARG A 462 7.80 35.99 -10.72
C ARG A 462 6.73 35.87 -9.63
N ARG A 463 6.21 34.66 -9.41
CA ARG A 463 5.11 34.35 -8.48
C ARG A 463 5.57 33.80 -7.13
N ASP A 464 6.88 33.67 -6.92
CA ASP A 464 7.50 33.21 -5.68
C ASP A 464 7.00 31.81 -5.24
N VAL A 465 7.01 30.86 -6.17
CA VAL A 465 6.41 29.51 -5.98
C VAL A 465 7.38 28.43 -5.51
N PHE A 466 8.68 28.71 -5.53
CA PHE A 466 9.71 27.71 -5.25
C PHE A 466 10.09 27.65 -3.76
N ILE A 467 10.49 26.46 -3.32
CA ILE A 467 11.08 26.21 -2.01
C ILE A 467 12.34 27.06 -1.85
N LYS A 468 12.48 27.68 -0.68
CA LYS A 468 13.62 28.53 -0.33
C LYS A 468 14.57 27.82 0.63
N ASN A 469 15.85 28.14 0.56
CA ASN A 469 16.80 27.76 1.60
C ASN A 469 16.59 28.60 2.88
N ALA A 470 17.34 28.30 3.94
CA ALA A 470 17.22 29.00 5.22
C ALA A 470 17.55 30.52 5.16
N THR A 471 18.22 30.99 4.10
CA THR A 471 18.53 32.41 3.89
C THR A 471 17.48 33.17 3.07
N GLY A 472 16.43 32.48 2.60
CA GLY A 472 15.35 33.06 1.79
C GLY A 472 15.61 33.08 0.28
N HIS A 473 16.75 32.55 -0.20
CA HIS A 473 17.01 32.34 -1.62
C HIS A 473 16.38 31.03 -2.10
N ILE A 474 16.13 30.90 -3.40
CA ILE A 474 15.56 29.66 -3.97
C ILE A 474 16.55 28.52 -3.76
N LEU A 475 16.07 27.40 -3.21
CA LEU A 475 16.88 26.19 -3.09
C LEU A 475 16.98 25.52 -4.45
N ILE A 476 18.21 25.22 -4.88
CA ILE A 476 18.50 24.54 -6.14
C ILE A 476 19.03 23.13 -5.84
N GLY A 477 18.28 22.11 -6.22
CA GLY A 477 18.73 20.72 -6.23
C GLY A 477 19.14 20.30 -7.65
N LYS A 478 19.08 18.99 -7.95
CA LYS A 478 19.42 18.47 -9.27
C LYS A 478 18.58 17.25 -9.60
N VAL A 479 17.96 17.23 -10.78
CA VAL A 479 17.28 16.06 -11.35
C VAL A 479 17.59 15.99 -12.86
N TRP A 480 16.73 15.37 -13.66
CA TRP A 480 16.94 15.07 -15.08
C TRP A 480 17.41 16.26 -15.94
N PRO A 481 16.75 17.44 -15.94
CA PRO A 481 17.21 18.60 -16.72
C PRO A 481 18.43 19.32 -16.11
N GLY A 482 19.09 18.75 -15.09
CA GLY A 482 20.21 19.35 -14.37
C GLY A 482 19.77 20.12 -13.13
N PRO A 483 20.39 21.27 -12.80
CA PRO A 483 20.00 22.09 -11.66
C PRO A 483 18.53 22.53 -11.76
N THR A 484 17.80 22.39 -10.66
CA THR A 484 16.35 22.58 -10.61
C THR A 484 15.90 23.28 -9.34
N ALA A 485 14.89 24.13 -9.47
CA ALA A 485 14.10 24.63 -8.35
C ALA A 485 12.88 23.72 -8.12
N PHE A 486 12.45 23.59 -6.87
CA PHE A 486 11.35 22.71 -6.48
C PHE A 486 10.13 23.55 -6.10
N PRO A 487 8.95 23.33 -6.70
CA PRO A 487 7.72 24.01 -6.31
C PRO A 487 7.33 23.67 -4.88
N ASP A 488 6.85 24.67 -4.14
CA ASP A 488 6.22 24.51 -2.83
C ASP A 488 4.71 24.33 -3.00
N PHE A 489 4.24 23.09 -3.09
CA PHE A 489 2.82 22.79 -3.29
C PHE A 489 1.94 23.09 -2.07
N THR A 490 2.55 23.42 -0.91
CA THR A 490 1.81 23.90 0.25
C THR A 490 1.35 25.36 0.09
N ASN A 491 1.99 26.11 -0.80
CA ASN A 491 1.61 27.47 -1.16
C ASN A 491 0.38 27.47 -2.11
N PRO A 492 -0.73 28.14 -1.75
CA PRO A 492 -1.88 28.31 -2.64
C PRO A 492 -1.55 28.95 -4.00
N GLU A 493 -0.54 29.82 -4.05
CA GLU A 493 -0.12 30.46 -5.31
C GLU A 493 0.61 29.48 -6.24
N THR A 494 1.43 28.58 -5.70
CA THR A 494 2.05 27.48 -6.45
C THR A 494 1.00 26.59 -7.08
N ARG A 495 -0.11 26.30 -6.38
CA ARG A 495 -1.21 25.51 -6.96
C ARG A 495 -1.85 26.18 -8.18
N ARG A 496 -2.01 27.51 -8.15
CA ARG A 496 -2.50 28.28 -9.31
C ARG A 496 -1.48 28.28 -10.44
N TRP A 497 -0.21 28.48 -10.13
CA TRP A 497 0.88 28.40 -11.10
C TRP A 497 0.95 27.04 -11.79
N TRP A 498 0.85 25.96 -11.02
CA TRP A 498 0.84 24.60 -11.54
C TRP A 498 -0.37 24.35 -12.45
N GLU A 499 -1.56 24.82 -12.04
CA GLU A 499 -2.75 24.79 -12.88
C GLU A 499 -2.57 25.55 -14.19
N ASP A 500 -1.96 26.73 -14.16
CA ASP A 500 -1.70 27.54 -15.35
C ASP A 500 -0.70 26.85 -16.30
N CYS A 501 0.38 26.25 -15.76
CA CYS A 501 1.33 25.46 -16.54
C CYS A 501 0.67 24.24 -17.20
N ILE A 502 -0.13 23.49 -16.45
CA ILE A 502 -0.90 22.34 -16.97
C ILE A 502 -1.89 22.81 -18.03
N ARG A 503 -2.62 23.90 -17.80
CA ARG A 503 -3.59 24.46 -18.74
C ARG A 503 -2.92 24.88 -20.05
N GLU A 504 -1.80 25.58 -19.96
CA GLU A 504 -1.05 26.02 -21.13
C GLU A 504 -0.53 24.82 -21.93
N PHE A 505 0.08 23.84 -21.26
CA PHE A 505 0.57 22.64 -21.94
C PHE A 505 -0.56 21.80 -22.54
N HIS A 506 -1.66 21.59 -21.81
CA HIS A 506 -2.84 20.87 -22.29
C HIS A 506 -3.47 21.53 -23.53
N SER A 507 -3.40 22.86 -23.64
CA SER A 507 -3.89 23.59 -24.83
C SER A 507 -3.12 23.24 -26.11
N LYS A 508 -1.88 22.75 -25.98
CA LYS A 508 -1.02 22.28 -27.08
C LYS A 508 -1.12 20.77 -27.26
N VAL A 509 -1.09 20.01 -26.17
CA VAL A 509 -1.13 18.54 -26.17
C VAL A 509 -2.26 18.09 -25.24
N PRO A 510 -3.41 17.61 -25.77
CA PRO A 510 -4.58 17.30 -24.95
C PRO A 510 -4.43 15.97 -24.19
N VAL A 511 -3.58 15.96 -23.16
CA VAL A 511 -3.33 14.80 -22.30
C VAL A 511 -4.58 14.39 -21.50
N ASP A 512 -4.74 13.09 -21.23
CA ASP A 512 -5.90 12.56 -20.50
C ASP A 512 -5.68 12.38 -18.99
N GLY A 513 -4.42 12.35 -18.59
CA GLY A 513 -3.97 12.21 -17.23
C GLY A 513 -2.49 12.54 -17.13
N LEU A 514 -1.98 12.62 -15.90
CA LEU A 514 -0.58 12.95 -15.63
C LEU A 514 0.02 11.91 -14.70
N TRP A 515 1.23 11.48 -15.02
CA TRP A 515 2.07 10.68 -14.16
C TRP A 515 3.04 11.62 -13.46
N ILE A 516 2.90 11.81 -12.15
CA ILE A 516 3.81 12.63 -11.36
C ILE A 516 4.85 11.74 -10.69
N ASP A 517 6.12 11.97 -11.03
CA ASP A 517 7.25 11.15 -10.58
C ASP A 517 8.29 11.99 -9.85
N MET A 518 9.30 11.36 -9.24
CA MET A 518 10.41 12.04 -8.56
C MET A 518 9.97 12.92 -7.39
N ASN A 519 8.80 12.62 -6.80
CA ASN A 519 8.06 13.52 -5.92
C ASN A 519 8.08 13.14 -4.43
N GLU A 520 9.15 12.47 -4.00
CA GLU A 520 9.45 12.31 -2.59
C GLU A 520 9.71 13.62 -1.83
N PRO A 521 10.40 14.67 -2.36
CA PRO A 521 11.01 14.87 -3.68
C PRO A 521 12.43 14.31 -3.81
N ALA A 522 12.72 13.72 -4.97
CA ALA A 522 14.04 13.20 -5.28
C ALA A 522 15.03 14.31 -5.68
N SER A 523 16.30 14.14 -5.31
CA SER A 523 17.40 14.97 -5.80
C SER A 523 18.67 14.12 -5.97
N PHE A 524 19.36 14.30 -7.10
CA PHE A 524 20.62 13.63 -7.43
C PHE A 524 21.84 14.23 -6.71
N VAL A 525 21.63 15.32 -5.98
CA VAL A 525 22.59 15.89 -5.03
C VAL A 525 22.00 15.86 -3.64
N GLN A 526 22.86 15.70 -2.65
CA GLN A 526 22.45 15.69 -1.25
C GLN A 526 22.09 17.10 -0.80
N GLY A 527 20.82 17.34 -0.50
CA GLY A 527 20.33 18.61 -0.02
C GLY A 527 20.17 19.67 -1.11
N SER A 528 21.27 20.30 -1.53
CA SER A 528 21.26 21.31 -2.59
C SER A 528 22.60 21.34 -3.32
N VAL A 529 22.67 22.04 -4.45
CA VAL A 529 23.93 22.26 -5.18
C VAL A 529 24.96 23.08 -4.39
N GLU A 530 24.52 23.79 -3.34
CA GLU A 530 25.36 24.57 -2.42
C GLU A 530 25.59 23.85 -1.08
N GLY A 531 25.08 22.62 -0.93
CA GLY A 531 25.01 21.91 0.35
C GLY A 531 23.88 22.41 1.26
N CYS A 532 23.90 22.01 2.52
CA CYS A 532 22.93 22.42 3.54
C CYS A 532 23.64 23.14 4.69
N PRO A 533 22.94 24.05 5.40
CA PRO A 533 23.50 24.68 6.59
C PRO A 533 23.71 23.64 7.70
N ASP A 534 24.76 23.82 8.49
CA ASP A 534 24.93 23.02 9.71
C ASP A 534 23.90 23.48 10.76
N SER A 535 22.91 22.63 11.03
CA SER A 535 21.81 22.92 11.96
C SER A 535 21.21 21.64 12.54
N ASP A 536 20.53 21.76 13.67
CA ASP A 536 19.82 20.65 14.33
C ASP A 536 18.71 20.03 13.45
N LEU A 537 18.28 20.68 12.36
CA LEU A 537 17.32 20.09 11.41
C LEU A 537 18.00 19.15 10.42
N GLU A 538 19.22 19.47 9.99
CA GLU A 538 20.01 18.58 9.12
C GLU A 538 20.67 17.45 9.93
N ASN A 539 21.09 17.76 11.16
CA ASN A 539 21.76 16.86 12.11
C ASN A 539 20.93 16.74 13.40
N PRO A 540 19.73 16.14 13.37
CA PRO A 540 18.89 16.01 14.55
C PRO A 540 19.52 15.11 15.62
N PRO A 541 19.15 15.26 16.90
CA PRO A 541 19.69 14.44 17.99
C PRO A 541 19.37 12.94 17.85
N TYR A 542 18.35 12.61 17.05
CA TYR A 542 18.03 11.26 16.61
C TYR A 542 17.75 11.26 15.12
N THR A 543 18.38 10.34 14.39
CA THR A 543 18.10 10.10 12.97
C THR A 543 17.56 8.68 12.85
N PRO A 544 16.29 8.49 12.41
CA PRO A 544 15.76 7.18 12.05
C PRO A 544 16.68 6.45 11.07
N ARG A 545 16.56 5.12 10.99
CA ARG A 545 17.37 4.30 10.07
C ARG A 545 16.96 4.48 8.60
N VAL A 546 17.17 5.68 8.08
CA VAL A 546 16.95 6.03 6.66
C VAL A 546 18.11 5.53 5.81
N VAL A 547 17.82 5.11 4.57
CA VAL A 547 18.86 4.77 3.59
C VAL A 547 19.77 5.98 3.35
N GLY A 548 21.08 5.76 3.50
CA GLY A 548 22.10 6.81 3.42
C GLY A 548 22.41 7.50 4.75
N GLY A 549 21.71 7.18 5.83
CA GLY A 549 22.03 7.59 7.21
C GLY A 549 21.81 9.07 7.53
N GLN A 550 21.29 9.87 6.59
CA GLN A 550 20.99 11.29 6.77
C GLN A 550 19.67 11.63 6.09
N LEU A 551 18.86 12.51 6.70
CA LEU A 551 17.52 12.83 6.21
C LEU A 551 17.52 13.48 4.82
N ASN A 552 18.54 14.28 4.51
CA ASN A 552 18.70 14.96 3.22
C ASN A 552 19.39 14.10 2.15
N SER A 553 19.65 12.82 2.43
CA SER A 553 20.22 11.90 1.45
C SER A 553 19.25 11.67 0.29
N GLY A 554 19.65 12.06 -0.92
CA GLY A 554 18.85 12.00 -2.15
C GLY A 554 17.53 12.78 -2.11
N THR A 555 17.46 13.82 -1.28
CA THR A 555 16.36 14.79 -1.24
C THR A 555 16.91 16.18 -0.88
N LEU A 556 16.06 17.14 -0.51
CA LEU A 556 16.40 18.53 -0.25
C LEU A 556 16.92 18.75 1.18
N CYS A 557 17.41 19.96 1.48
CA CYS A 557 17.80 20.33 2.85
C CYS A 557 16.59 20.36 3.79
N MET A 558 16.75 19.84 5.01
CA MET A 558 15.68 19.77 6.01
C MET A 558 15.22 21.15 6.50
N SER A 559 16.16 22.08 6.59
CA SER A 559 15.95 23.48 6.96
C SER A 559 15.32 24.33 5.83
N ALA A 560 15.09 23.75 4.65
CA ALA A 560 14.44 24.46 3.55
C ALA A 560 13.01 24.89 3.93
N GLN A 561 12.63 26.09 3.50
CA GLN A 561 11.41 26.77 3.88
C GLN A 561 10.32 26.55 2.82
N GLN A 562 9.19 26.03 3.27
CA GLN A 562 7.92 25.98 2.54
C GLN A 562 6.90 26.89 3.24
N LYS A 563 5.76 27.16 2.60
CA LYS A 563 4.75 28.10 3.08
C LYS A 563 4.17 27.72 4.43
N LEU A 564 3.99 26.42 4.68
CA LEU A 564 3.41 25.92 5.92
C LEU A 564 4.43 25.67 7.03
N SER A 565 5.65 25.23 6.69
CA SER A 565 6.68 24.82 7.66
C SER A 565 8.01 24.56 6.94
N THR A 566 9.00 24.03 7.66
CA THR A 566 10.25 23.52 7.09
C THR A 566 10.04 22.19 6.37
N HIS A 567 10.95 21.87 5.44
CA HIS A 567 10.96 20.59 4.74
C HIS A 567 11.11 19.40 5.71
N TYR A 568 11.84 19.57 6.82
CA TYR A 568 11.90 18.60 7.92
C TYR A 568 10.53 18.07 8.39
N ASN A 569 9.53 18.95 8.42
CA ASN A 569 8.16 18.60 8.82
C ASN A 569 7.29 18.13 7.65
N LEU A 570 7.55 18.64 6.45
CA LEU A 570 6.67 18.53 5.29
C LEU A 570 7.15 17.55 4.21
N HIS A 571 8.35 17.00 4.34
CA HIS A 571 8.97 16.14 3.33
C HIS A 571 8.05 14.98 2.94
N ASN A 572 7.56 14.20 3.90
CA ASN A 572 6.64 13.08 3.63
C ASN A 572 5.30 13.51 2.99
N MET A 573 4.97 14.81 2.98
CA MET A 573 3.75 15.33 2.36
C MET A 573 3.95 15.84 0.94
N TYR A 574 5.18 15.89 0.41
CA TYR A 574 5.44 16.53 -0.88
C TYR A 574 4.60 15.92 -2.01
N GLY A 575 4.68 14.60 -2.21
CA GLY A 575 3.89 13.87 -3.20
C GLY A 575 2.38 14.00 -3.00
N LEU A 576 1.88 13.99 -1.75
CA LEU A 576 0.46 14.22 -1.47
C LEU A 576 0.01 15.63 -1.92
N THR A 577 0.80 16.65 -1.61
CA THR A 577 0.46 18.04 -1.95
C THR A 577 0.56 18.32 -3.45
N GLU A 578 1.51 17.71 -4.15
CA GLU A 578 1.59 17.73 -5.61
C GLU A 578 0.41 16.98 -6.24
N ALA A 579 0.08 15.77 -5.77
CA ALA A 579 -1.06 14.99 -6.25
C ALA A 579 -2.36 15.78 -6.12
N TYR A 580 -2.57 16.44 -4.98
CA TYR A 580 -3.71 17.34 -4.78
C TYR A 580 -3.73 18.52 -5.76
N ALA A 581 -2.58 19.18 -5.98
CA ALA A 581 -2.46 20.28 -6.93
C ALA A 581 -2.77 19.83 -8.37
N THR A 582 -2.19 18.70 -8.80
CA THR A 582 -2.35 18.11 -10.13
C THR A 582 -3.78 17.62 -10.37
N HIS A 583 -4.37 16.92 -9.40
CA HIS A 583 -5.77 16.47 -9.44
C HIS A 583 -6.72 17.66 -9.59
N SER A 584 -6.55 18.70 -8.78
CA SER A 584 -7.34 19.93 -8.85
C SER A 584 -7.21 20.65 -10.19
N ALA A 585 -5.98 20.74 -10.73
CA ALA A 585 -5.73 21.32 -12.04
C ALA A 585 -6.42 20.53 -13.15
N LEU A 586 -6.26 19.21 -13.19
CA LEU A 586 -6.88 18.36 -14.22
C LEU A 586 -8.41 18.41 -14.18
N MET A 587 -9.03 18.44 -13.00
CA MET A 587 -10.48 18.64 -12.88
C MET A 587 -10.94 19.93 -13.57
N LYS A 588 -10.23 21.05 -13.38
CA LYS A 588 -10.59 22.35 -13.96
C LYS A 588 -10.22 22.50 -15.44
N VAL A 589 -9.11 21.89 -15.86
CA VAL A 589 -8.61 21.98 -17.23
C VAL A 589 -9.40 21.07 -18.17
N ARG A 590 -9.73 19.85 -17.72
CA ARG A 590 -10.45 18.85 -18.54
C ARG A 590 -11.96 18.86 -18.32
N GLY A 591 -12.45 19.30 -17.15
CA GLY A 591 -13.87 19.21 -16.79
C GLY A 591 -14.38 17.78 -16.63
N LYS A 592 -13.46 16.83 -16.38
CA LYS A 592 -13.67 15.38 -16.34
C LYS A 592 -12.91 14.78 -15.17
N ARG A 593 -13.19 13.52 -14.82
CA ARG A 593 -12.44 12.81 -13.80
C ARG A 593 -10.95 12.85 -14.11
N PRO A 594 -10.13 13.31 -13.16
CA PRO A 594 -8.69 13.35 -13.34
C PRO A 594 -8.15 11.92 -13.21
N PHE A 595 -7.09 11.64 -13.96
CA PHE A 595 -6.21 10.53 -13.68
C PHE A 595 -4.85 11.09 -13.31
N VAL A 596 -4.45 10.84 -12.07
CA VAL A 596 -3.11 11.13 -11.55
C VAL A 596 -2.53 9.80 -11.08
N LEU A 597 -1.27 9.55 -11.44
CA LEU A 597 -0.49 8.44 -10.91
C LEU A 597 0.75 9.02 -10.23
N SER A 598 0.90 8.81 -8.92
CA SER A 598 1.98 9.35 -8.09
C SER A 598 2.92 8.26 -7.63
N ARG A 599 4.22 8.56 -7.50
CA ARG A 599 5.18 7.65 -6.87
C ARG A 599 5.06 7.75 -5.35
N SER A 600 5.38 8.94 -4.84
CA SER A 600 5.37 9.22 -3.42
C SER A 600 3.94 9.34 -2.88
N SER A 601 3.75 8.94 -1.62
CA SER A 601 2.44 8.89 -0.98
C SER A 601 2.46 9.19 0.52
N PHE A 602 1.31 9.66 1.01
CA PHE A 602 1.02 9.90 2.43
C PHE A 602 -0.49 9.63 2.65
N PRO A 603 -0.95 9.33 3.88
CA PRO A 603 -2.36 9.19 4.22
C PRO A 603 -3.26 10.23 3.56
N GLY A 604 -4.29 9.75 2.85
CA GLY A 604 -5.24 10.56 2.10
C GLY A 604 -4.94 10.71 0.60
N ILE A 605 -3.81 10.21 0.10
CA ILE A 605 -3.47 10.36 -1.33
C ILE A 605 -4.47 9.69 -2.29
N GLY A 606 -5.13 8.62 -1.86
CA GLY A 606 -6.12 7.89 -2.67
C GLY A 606 -7.33 8.73 -3.09
N ARG A 607 -7.54 9.89 -2.44
CA ARG A 607 -8.54 10.89 -2.84
C ARG A 607 -8.19 11.65 -4.11
N PHE A 608 -6.92 11.62 -4.51
CA PHE A 608 -6.38 12.48 -5.55
C PHE A 608 -5.59 11.71 -6.62
N SER A 609 -5.08 10.51 -6.31
CA SER A 609 -4.18 9.79 -7.19
C SER A 609 -4.24 8.28 -6.96
N GLY A 610 -3.95 7.52 -8.01
CA GLY A 610 -3.42 6.16 -7.87
C GLY A 610 -1.93 6.20 -7.52
N VAL A 611 -1.37 5.04 -7.18
CA VAL A 611 0.07 4.84 -6.91
C VAL A 611 0.57 3.62 -7.67
N TRP A 612 1.82 3.61 -8.11
CA TRP A 612 2.49 2.37 -8.52
C TRP A 612 3.65 2.09 -7.57
N THR A 613 4.03 0.82 -7.43
CA THR A 613 5.02 0.36 -6.43
C THR A 613 6.47 0.69 -6.81
N GLY A 614 6.69 1.66 -7.68
CA GLY A 614 8.01 2.11 -8.13
C GLY A 614 8.82 1.09 -8.95
N ASP A 615 10.13 1.25 -8.86
CA ASP A 615 11.15 0.70 -9.77
C ASP A 615 11.51 -0.76 -9.43
N VAL A 616 10.50 -1.64 -9.47
CA VAL A 616 10.64 -3.07 -9.18
C VAL A 616 11.54 -3.79 -10.20
N ARG A 617 12.32 -4.77 -9.76
CA ARG A 617 13.19 -5.55 -10.68
C ARG A 617 12.41 -6.62 -11.44
N SER A 618 12.92 -7.01 -12.61
CA SER A 618 12.42 -8.10 -13.44
C SER A 618 12.86 -9.47 -12.91
N ASP A 619 12.37 -9.85 -11.72
CA ASP A 619 12.64 -11.15 -11.10
C ASP A 619 11.39 -11.75 -10.42
N TRP A 620 11.48 -13.03 -10.05
CA TRP A 620 10.36 -13.78 -9.45
C TRP A 620 10.07 -13.35 -8.00
N GLU A 621 11.03 -12.75 -7.30
CA GLU A 621 10.83 -12.21 -5.96
C GLU A 621 9.94 -10.97 -6.02
N GLN A 622 10.22 -10.06 -6.95
CA GLN A 622 9.42 -8.86 -7.24
C GLN A 622 8.02 -9.19 -7.75
N LEU A 623 7.88 -10.23 -8.57
CA LEU A 623 6.57 -10.77 -8.89
C LEU A 623 5.79 -11.17 -7.63
N ARG A 624 6.42 -11.89 -6.68
CA ARG A 624 5.76 -12.35 -5.44
C ARG A 624 5.38 -11.19 -4.53
N CYS A 625 6.34 -10.32 -4.22
CA CYS A 625 6.14 -9.22 -3.27
C CYS A 625 5.25 -8.10 -3.81
N SER A 626 5.00 -8.06 -5.12
CA SER A 626 4.00 -7.15 -5.68
C SER A 626 2.59 -7.38 -5.09
N ILE A 627 2.25 -8.61 -4.68
CA ILE A 627 0.94 -8.93 -4.10
C ILE A 627 0.78 -8.25 -2.73
N PRO A 628 1.64 -8.49 -1.72
CA PRO A 628 1.51 -7.78 -0.44
C PRO A 628 1.62 -6.26 -0.60
N ALA A 629 2.44 -5.74 -1.52
CA ALA A 629 2.50 -4.29 -1.78
C ALA A 629 1.15 -3.73 -2.26
N VAL A 630 0.52 -4.35 -3.26
CA VAL A 630 -0.83 -3.97 -3.75
C VAL A 630 -1.88 -4.08 -2.65
N LEU A 631 -1.83 -5.14 -1.84
CA LEU A 631 -2.75 -5.34 -0.72
C LEU A 631 -2.59 -4.27 0.37
N GLN A 632 -1.36 -3.92 0.73
CA GLN A 632 -1.08 -2.87 1.71
C GLN A 632 -1.64 -1.52 1.27
N PHE A 633 -1.45 -1.11 0.01
CA PHE A 633 -2.06 0.11 -0.51
C PHE A 633 -3.59 0.08 -0.51
N GLY A 634 -4.19 -1.11 -0.67
CA GLY A 634 -5.61 -1.31 -0.43
C GLY A 634 -6.02 -0.94 1.00
N LEU A 635 -5.24 -1.35 2.01
CA LEU A 635 -5.45 -0.98 3.42
C LEU A 635 -5.20 0.52 3.69
N PHE A 636 -4.29 1.16 2.94
CA PHE A 636 -4.01 2.60 3.04
C PHE A 636 -5.06 3.49 2.35
N GLY A 637 -6.12 2.90 1.76
CA GLY A 637 -7.13 3.66 1.03
C GLY A 637 -6.67 4.12 -0.35
N VAL A 638 -5.74 3.40 -0.98
CA VAL A 638 -5.26 3.66 -2.34
C VAL A 638 -5.57 2.45 -3.21
N PRO A 639 -6.86 2.23 -3.57
CA PRO A 639 -7.26 1.04 -4.31
C PRO A 639 -6.75 1.03 -5.75
N LEU A 640 -6.47 2.17 -6.37
CA LEU A 640 -5.90 2.26 -7.72
C LEU A 640 -4.38 2.09 -7.65
N VAL A 641 -3.93 0.85 -7.50
CA VAL A 641 -2.52 0.49 -7.33
C VAL A 641 -2.12 -0.73 -8.15
N GLY A 642 -0.84 -0.79 -8.55
CA GLY A 642 -0.23 -1.91 -9.26
C GLY A 642 1.29 -1.80 -9.34
N ALA A 643 1.95 -2.90 -9.67
CA ALA A 643 3.39 -2.92 -9.97
C ALA A 643 3.64 -2.86 -11.49
N ASP A 644 4.84 -2.46 -11.88
CA ASP A 644 5.24 -2.48 -13.28
C ASP A 644 5.38 -3.92 -13.79
N ILE A 645 4.45 -4.30 -14.65
CA ILE A 645 4.30 -5.69 -15.11
C ILE A 645 5.49 -6.09 -15.95
N CYS A 646 6.00 -7.29 -15.68
CA CYS A 646 7.24 -7.89 -16.20
C CYS A 646 8.53 -7.35 -15.57
N GLY A 647 8.42 -6.34 -14.69
CA GLY A 647 9.52 -5.68 -13.99
C GLY A 647 10.05 -4.45 -14.73
N PHE A 648 10.47 -3.44 -13.98
CA PHE A 648 11.07 -2.22 -14.50
C PHE A 648 12.59 -2.36 -14.65
N GLY A 649 13.29 -2.81 -13.60
CA GLY A 649 14.75 -2.91 -13.57
C GLY A 649 15.28 -4.27 -14.08
N GLY A 650 16.15 -4.26 -15.10
CA GLY A 650 16.75 -5.47 -15.66
C GLY A 650 15.86 -6.22 -16.67
N ASN A 651 16.47 -7.12 -17.44
CA ASN A 651 15.76 -7.83 -18.52
C ASN A 651 14.80 -8.90 -17.97
N THR A 652 13.53 -8.82 -18.37
CA THR A 652 12.56 -9.89 -18.11
C THR A 652 12.83 -11.15 -18.95
N THR A 653 12.12 -12.23 -18.63
CA THR A 653 12.09 -13.46 -19.44
C THR A 653 10.69 -13.72 -19.94
N GLU A 654 10.52 -14.47 -21.04
CA GLU A 654 9.19 -14.79 -21.58
C GLU A 654 8.29 -15.46 -20.52
N GLU A 655 8.81 -16.43 -19.77
CA GLU A 655 8.07 -17.11 -18.71
C GLU A 655 7.64 -16.16 -17.60
N LEU A 656 8.57 -15.36 -17.08
CA LEU A 656 8.28 -14.36 -16.05
C LEU A 656 7.23 -13.37 -16.54
N CYS A 657 7.37 -12.85 -17.75
CA CYS A 657 6.45 -11.86 -18.29
C CYS A 657 5.07 -12.45 -18.59
N VAL A 658 4.95 -13.74 -18.98
CA VAL A 658 3.63 -14.42 -19.05
C VAL A 658 2.98 -14.48 -17.66
N ARG A 659 3.71 -14.94 -16.64
CA ARG A 659 3.19 -15.02 -15.27
C ARG A 659 2.83 -13.66 -14.69
N TRP A 660 3.64 -12.64 -14.98
CA TRP A 660 3.37 -11.28 -14.52
C TRP A 660 2.22 -10.63 -15.27
N MET A 661 2.06 -10.84 -16.58
CA MET A 661 0.87 -10.38 -17.31
C MET A 661 -0.40 -11.07 -16.81
N GLN A 662 -0.33 -12.34 -16.43
CA GLN A 662 -1.42 -13.08 -15.78
C GLN A 662 -1.80 -12.49 -14.42
N LEU A 663 -0.82 -12.30 -13.52
CA LEU A 663 -1.06 -11.70 -12.21
C LEU A 663 -1.53 -10.24 -12.35
N GLY A 664 -0.82 -9.45 -13.15
CA GLY A 664 -1.06 -8.02 -13.34
C GLY A 664 -2.40 -7.71 -13.99
N ALA A 665 -2.99 -8.64 -14.74
CA ALA A 665 -4.38 -8.54 -15.20
C ALA A 665 -5.38 -8.36 -14.04
N PHE A 666 -4.99 -8.75 -12.83
CA PHE A 666 -5.75 -8.60 -11.59
C PHE A 666 -5.21 -7.52 -10.64
N TYR A 667 -4.21 -6.72 -11.03
CA TYR A 667 -3.94 -5.48 -10.30
C TYR A 667 -5.06 -4.47 -10.56
N PRO A 668 -5.54 -3.71 -9.56
CA PRO A 668 -6.50 -2.65 -9.81
C PRO A 668 -6.02 -1.63 -10.86
N PHE A 669 -4.74 -1.22 -10.80
CA PHE A 669 -4.06 -0.47 -11.86
C PHE A 669 -3.10 -1.40 -12.64
N MET A 670 -3.24 -1.48 -13.97
CA MET A 670 -2.49 -2.42 -14.80
C MET A 670 -1.63 -1.71 -15.84
N ARG A 671 -0.31 -1.61 -15.58
CA ARG A 671 0.67 -1.04 -16.50
C ARG A 671 1.85 -1.98 -16.72
N ASN A 672 2.24 -2.18 -17.99
CA ASN A 672 3.57 -2.68 -18.33
C ASN A 672 4.47 -1.47 -18.61
N HIS A 673 5.57 -1.37 -17.86
CA HIS A 673 6.56 -0.31 -17.96
C HIS A 673 7.95 -0.92 -17.84
N ASN A 674 8.94 -0.29 -18.46
CA ASN A 674 10.27 -0.86 -18.66
C ASN A 674 11.34 0.24 -18.63
N ASP A 675 12.50 -0.07 -18.09
CA ASP A 675 13.66 0.83 -18.11
C ASP A 675 14.26 0.98 -19.53
N LYS A 676 14.97 2.08 -19.72
CA LYS A 676 15.63 2.49 -20.97
C LYS A 676 16.65 1.48 -21.47
N SER A 677 17.41 0.87 -20.55
CA SER A 677 18.52 -0.02 -20.89
C SER A 677 18.07 -1.45 -21.24
N ASN A 678 16.83 -1.80 -20.91
CA ASN A 678 16.33 -3.16 -21.01
C ASN A 678 15.86 -3.53 -22.44
N ALA A 679 15.88 -4.84 -22.69
CA ALA A 679 15.23 -5.45 -23.84
C ALA A 679 13.73 -5.11 -23.88
N PRO A 680 13.13 -4.95 -25.07
CA PRO A 680 11.69 -4.74 -25.22
C PRO A 680 10.87 -5.85 -24.54
N GLN A 681 9.76 -5.47 -23.93
CA GLN A 681 8.86 -6.40 -23.20
C GLN A 681 7.38 -6.13 -23.43
N GLU A 682 7.04 -5.39 -24.50
CA GLU A 682 5.66 -5.26 -24.94
C GLU A 682 5.11 -6.64 -25.33
N PRO A 683 3.84 -6.99 -25.04
CA PRO A 683 3.34 -8.34 -25.27
C PRO A 683 3.60 -8.92 -26.67
N TYR A 684 3.55 -8.08 -27.72
CA TYR A 684 3.78 -8.51 -29.11
C TYR A 684 5.22 -8.93 -29.45
N VAL A 685 6.20 -8.74 -28.55
CA VAL A 685 7.62 -9.09 -28.81
C VAL A 685 7.93 -10.56 -28.52
N PHE A 686 7.08 -11.24 -27.74
CA PHE A 686 7.28 -12.62 -27.31
C PHE A 686 6.78 -13.66 -28.33
N GLY A 687 7.05 -14.95 -28.08
CA GLY A 687 6.57 -16.05 -28.90
C GLY A 687 5.04 -16.17 -28.93
N GLN A 688 4.48 -16.78 -29.98
CA GLN A 688 3.03 -16.86 -30.20
C GLN A 688 2.25 -17.51 -29.05
N LYS A 689 2.83 -18.51 -28.36
CA LYS A 689 2.19 -19.14 -27.18
C LYS A 689 2.11 -18.18 -26.00
N ALA A 690 3.20 -17.46 -25.72
CA ALA A 690 3.22 -16.41 -24.69
C ALA A 690 2.23 -15.30 -25.02
N GLN A 691 2.20 -14.85 -26.29
CA GLN A 691 1.22 -13.86 -26.75
C GLN A 691 -0.23 -14.31 -26.52
N ALA A 692 -0.55 -15.58 -26.82
CA ALA A 692 -1.89 -16.13 -26.59
C ALA A 692 -2.26 -16.12 -25.10
N ALA A 693 -1.33 -16.51 -24.22
CA ALA A 693 -1.54 -16.46 -22.77
C ALA A 693 -1.75 -15.04 -22.24
N MET A 694 -0.90 -14.09 -22.66
CA MET A 694 -1.01 -12.67 -22.29
C MET A 694 -2.31 -12.06 -22.82
N ARG A 695 -2.73 -12.41 -24.04
CA ARG A 695 -3.97 -11.92 -24.65
C ARG A 695 -5.19 -12.47 -23.91
N SER A 696 -5.15 -13.74 -23.51
CA SER A 696 -6.19 -14.36 -22.70
C SER A 696 -6.36 -13.63 -21.36
N ALA A 697 -5.24 -13.33 -20.66
CA ALA A 697 -5.27 -12.58 -19.41
C ALA A 697 -5.86 -11.16 -19.58
N LEU A 698 -5.46 -10.44 -20.64
CA LEU A 698 -6.01 -9.12 -20.95
C LEU A 698 -7.50 -9.17 -21.30
N ASN A 699 -7.93 -10.11 -22.14
CA ASN A 699 -9.35 -10.26 -22.48
C ASN A 699 -10.20 -10.62 -21.25
N LEU A 700 -9.67 -11.46 -20.36
CA LEU A 700 -10.33 -11.78 -19.09
C LEU A 700 -10.50 -10.52 -18.24
N ARG A 701 -9.45 -9.71 -18.06
CA ARG A 701 -9.56 -8.42 -17.37
C ARG A 701 -10.62 -7.53 -18.00
N TYR A 702 -10.58 -7.33 -19.31
CA TYR A 702 -11.51 -6.45 -20.03
C TYR A 702 -12.97 -6.92 -19.87
N SER A 703 -13.19 -8.23 -19.81
CA SER A 703 -14.51 -8.78 -19.52
C SER A 703 -15.00 -8.47 -18.10
N LEU A 704 -14.09 -8.37 -17.13
CA LEU A 704 -14.38 -8.14 -15.71
C LEU A 704 -14.44 -6.65 -15.34
N LEU A 705 -14.20 -5.72 -16.27
CA LEU A 705 -14.18 -4.29 -15.97
C LEU A 705 -15.50 -3.75 -15.38
N PRO A 706 -16.71 -4.23 -15.74
CA PRO A 706 -17.93 -3.81 -15.05
C PRO A 706 -17.93 -4.18 -13.56
N PHE A 707 -17.43 -5.38 -13.23
CA PHE A 707 -17.27 -5.82 -11.85
C PHE A 707 -16.21 -4.99 -11.12
N LEU A 708 -15.01 -4.84 -11.70
CA LEU A 708 -13.94 -4.05 -11.11
C LEU A 708 -14.37 -2.59 -10.87
N TYR A 709 -15.08 -1.98 -11.83
CA TYR A 709 -15.60 -0.62 -11.72
C TYR A 709 -16.66 -0.49 -10.61
N THR A 710 -17.49 -1.53 -10.42
CA THR A 710 -18.43 -1.60 -9.29
C THR A 710 -17.70 -1.68 -7.95
N LEU A 711 -16.59 -2.43 -7.87
CA LEU A 711 -15.75 -2.44 -6.66
C LEU A 711 -15.13 -1.07 -6.37
N PHE A 712 -14.67 -0.34 -7.40
CA PHE A 712 -14.19 1.03 -7.24
C PHE A 712 -15.31 1.98 -6.78
N HIS A 713 -16.55 1.76 -7.23
CA HIS A 713 -17.69 2.49 -6.70
C HIS A 713 -17.87 2.23 -5.19
N HIS A 714 -17.83 0.97 -4.73
CA HIS A 714 -17.91 0.66 -3.29
C HIS A 714 -16.76 1.28 -2.49
N ALA A 715 -15.55 1.34 -3.06
CA ALA A 715 -14.42 2.02 -2.45
C ALA A 715 -14.69 3.52 -2.29
N HIS A 716 -15.15 4.16 -3.36
CA HIS A 716 -15.45 5.59 -3.38
C HIS A 716 -16.63 5.97 -2.47
N SER A 717 -17.69 5.18 -2.42
CA SER A 717 -18.92 5.51 -1.69
C SER A 717 -18.93 5.07 -0.22
N SER A 718 -18.17 4.02 0.13
CA SER A 718 -18.24 3.41 1.47
C SER A 718 -16.89 3.00 2.06
N GLY A 719 -15.77 3.26 1.39
CA GLY A 719 -14.44 2.88 1.88
C GLY A 719 -14.14 1.38 1.80
N ALA A 720 -14.82 0.65 0.92
CA ALA A 720 -14.52 -0.76 0.67
C ALA A 720 -13.16 -0.94 -0.01
N THR A 721 -12.49 -2.07 0.23
CA THR A 721 -11.24 -2.42 -0.48
C THR A 721 -11.53 -3.04 -1.85
N VAL A 722 -10.66 -2.86 -2.85
CA VAL A 722 -10.85 -3.47 -4.20
C VAL A 722 -10.13 -4.82 -4.27
N ALA A 723 -8.79 -4.79 -4.38
CA ALA A 723 -7.96 -5.95 -4.10
C ALA A 723 -7.80 -6.05 -2.58
N ARG A 724 -8.11 -7.22 -2.00
CA ARG A 724 -8.11 -7.38 -0.54
C ARG A 724 -7.47 -8.69 -0.08
N PRO A 725 -6.79 -8.69 1.08
CA PRO A 725 -6.33 -9.90 1.74
C PRO A 725 -7.49 -10.84 2.08
N LEU A 726 -7.21 -12.14 2.18
CA LEU A 726 -8.23 -13.13 2.52
C LEU A 726 -8.80 -12.90 3.94
N PHE A 727 -7.98 -12.43 4.89
CA PHE A 727 -8.44 -12.14 6.25
C PHE A 727 -9.53 -11.07 6.32
N MET A 728 -9.68 -10.21 5.30
CA MET A 728 -10.76 -9.22 5.26
C MET A 728 -12.13 -9.88 5.12
N GLU A 729 -12.20 -11.04 4.47
CA GLU A 729 -13.45 -11.79 4.23
C GLU A 729 -13.59 -13.02 5.14
N PHE A 730 -12.46 -13.57 5.59
CA PHE A 730 -12.39 -14.79 6.39
C PHE A 730 -11.53 -14.56 7.65
N PRO A 731 -11.85 -13.57 8.50
CA PRO A 731 -10.98 -13.19 9.62
C PRO A 731 -10.86 -14.29 10.70
N THR A 732 -11.83 -15.19 10.77
CA THR A 732 -11.87 -16.32 11.72
C THR A 732 -11.19 -17.59 11.19
N ASP A 733 -10.62 -17.55 9.98
CA ASP A 733 -9.87 -18.67 9.40
C ASP A 733 -8.37 -18.42 9.56
N ASP A 734 -7.73 -19.17 10.46
CA ASP A 734 -6.31 -19.00 10.81
C ASP A 734 -5.37 -19.04 9.59
N ASN A 735 -5.69 -19.82 8.56
CA ASN A 735 -4.87 -19.85 7.35
C ASN A 735 -5.00 -18.54 6.56
N CYS A 736 -6.17 -17.91 6.56
CA CYS A 736 -6.41 -16.67 5.83
C CYS A 736 -5.69 -15.45 6.43
N GLN A 737 -5.34 -15.50 7.72
CA GLN A 737 -4.70 -14.41 8.46
C GLN A 737 -3.31 -14.05 7.91
N ALA A 738 -2.58 -15.04 7.37
CA ALA A 738 -1.19 -14.90 6.91
C ALA A 738 -1.00 -15.02 5.39
N ILE A 739 -2.04 -15.33 4.62
CA ILE A 739 -1.92 -15.50 3.17
C ILE A 739 -1.69 -14.16 2.47
N ASP A 740 -0.56 -14.04 1.79
CA ASP A 740 -0.17 -12.88 0.98
C ASP A 740 0.23 -13.24 -0.46
N ARG A 741 0.08 -14.51 -0.85
CA ARG A 741 0.32 -15.02 -2.21
C ARG A 741 -0.97 -15.28 -3.01
N GLN A 742 -2.12 -15.06 -2.37
CA GLN A 742 -3.44 -15.07 -2.99
C GLN A 742 -4.17 -13.81 -2.53
N PHE A 743 -5.13 -13.36 -3.31
CA PHE A 743 -5.96 -12.21 -2.95
C PHE A 743 -7.33 -12.31 -3.57
N LEU A 744 -8.23 -11.45 -3.10
CA LEU A 744 -9.58 -11.33 -3.62
C LEU A 744 -9.77 -10.02 -4.38
N TRP A 745 -10.60 -10.05 -5.40
CA TRP A 745 -11.32 -8.86 -5.87
C TRP A 745 -12.71 -8.84 -5.23
N GLY A 746 -12.95 -7.83 -4.39
CA GLY A 746 -14.14 -7.77 -3.56
C GLY A 746 -14.26 -9.00 -2.65
N SER A 747 -15.48 -9.47 -2.42
CA SER A 747 -15.76 -10.66 -1.60
C SER A 747 -15.85 -11.97 -2.39
N SER A 748 -15.75 -11.90 -3.73
CA SER A 748 -16.31 -12.94 -4.61
C SER A 748 -15.34 -13.61 -5.56
N LEU A 749 -14.20 -13.01 -5.89
CA LEU A 749 -13.26 -13.56 -6.87
C LEU A 749 -11.89 -13.79 -6.26
N LEU A 750 -11.47 -15.04 -6.08
CA LEU A 750 -10.18 -15.46 -5.53
C LEU A 750 -9.16 -15.71 -6.64
N ILE A 751 -8.01 -15.03 -6.56
CA ILE A 751 -6.91 -15.11 -7.52
C ILE A 751 -5.75 -15.88 -6.88
N SER A 752 -5.28 -16.93 -7.56
CA SER A 752 -4.21 -17.83 -7.11
C SER A 752 -3.14 -17.95 -8.20
N PRO A 753 -2.17 -17.03 -8.25
CA PRO A 753 -1.15 -16.97 -9.31
C PRO A 753 -0.03 -18.00 -9.11
N ALA A 754 0.54 -18.50 -10.20
CA ALA A 754 1.81 -19.23 -10.16
C ALA A 754 2.97 -18.24 -10.07
N LEU A 755 3.75 -18.32 -8.99
CA LEU A 755 4.75 -17.31 -8.62
C LEU A 755 6.19 -17.84 -8.57
N GLU A 756 6.40 -19.05 -9.07
CA GLU A 756 7.70 -19.70 -9.09
C GLU A 756 8.07 -20.12 -10.50
N ARG A 757 9.37 -20.06 -10.83
CA ARG A 757 9.90 -20.47 -12.12
C ARG A 757 9.67 -21.96 -12.36
N GLY A 758 9.19 -22.32 -13.54
CA GLY A 758 8.92 -23.69 -13.96
C GLY A 758 7.66 -24.31 -13.34
N ALA A 759 6.89 -23.57 -12.54
CA ALA A 759 5.68 -24.08 -11.91
C ALA A 759 4.61 -24.38 -12.97
N VAL A 760 4.05 -25.60 -12.90
CA VAL A 760 2.93 -26.07 -13.72
C VAL A 760 1.69 -26.44 -12.88
N GLU A 761 1.83 -26.34 -11.56
CA GLU A 761 0.81 -26.53 -10.55
C GLU A 761 1.15 -25.65 -9.34
N LEU A 762 0.16 -25.33 -8.51
CA LEU A 762 0.37 -24.59 -7.26
C LEU A 762 -0.57 -25.08 -6.17
N ALA A 763 -0.10 -25.05 -4.91
CA ALA A 763 -0.95 -25.29 -3.76
C ALA A 763 -1.70 -23.99 -3.41
N ALA A 764 -3.00 -23.94 -3.69
CA ALA A 764 -3.86 -22.80 -3.40
C ALA A 764 -4.71 -23.10 -2.17
N TYR A 765 -4.75 -22.20 -1.20
CA TYR A 765 -5.73 -22.28 -0.13
C TYR A 765 -7.09 -21.83 -0.67
N LEU A 766 -8.13 -22.63 -0.47
CA LEU A 766 -9.50 -22.20 -0.68
C LEU A 766 -10.21 -22.17 0.67
N PRO A 767 -10.75 -21.03 1.11
CA PRO A 767 -11.57 -20.94 2.31
C PRO A 767 -12.79 -21.86 2.24
N SER A 768 -13.40 -22.17 3.40
CA SER A 768 -14.56 -23.05 3.46
C SER A 768 -15.71 -22.55 2.58
N GLY A 769 -16.29 -23.46 1.79
CA GLY A 769 -17.35 -23.18 0.82
C GLY A 769 -17.08 -23.80 -0.55
N THR A 770 -18.01 -23.57 -1.47
CA THR A 770 -17.86 -23.95 -2.88
C THR A 770 -17.24 -22.80 -3.67
N TRP A 771 -16.21 -23.13 -4.44
CA TRP A 771 -15.50 -22.21 -5.32
C TRP A 771 -15.57 -22.75 -6.75
N TYR A 772 -15.99 -21.92 -7.69
CA TYR A 772 -16.14 -22.32 -9.09
C TYR A 772 -15.02 -21.70 -9.90
N SER A 773 -14.31 -22.48 -10.72
CA SER A 773 -13.35 -21.90 -11.67
C SER A 773 -14.07 -20.90 -12.59
N LEU A 774 -13.57 -19.66 -12.64
CA LEU A 774 -14.15 -18.61 -13.48
C LEU A 774 -14.08 -19.00 -14.98
N HIS A 775 -13.11 -19.83 -15.37
CA HIS A 775 -12.88 -20.19 -16.76
C HIS A 775 -13.92 -21.17 -17.33
N ASN A 776 -14.41 -22.10 -16.51
CA ASN A 776 -15.26 -23.20 -16.99
C ASN A 776 -16.37 -23.63 -16.04
N GLY A 777 -16.48 -23.02 -14.86
CA GLY A 777 -17.44 -23.33 -13.81
C GLY A 777 -17.18 -24.64 -13.08
N GLN A 778 -16.00 -25.26 -13.21
CA GLN A 778 -15.64 -26.46 -12.46
C GLN A 778 -15.74 -26.18 -10.94
N PRO A 779 -16.54 -26.96 -10.17
CA PRO A 779 -16.68 -26.76 -8.75
C PRO A 779 -15.53 -27.38 -7.94
N PHE A 780 -15.11 -26.65 -6.92
CA PHE A 780 -14.18 -27.07 -5.87
C PHE A 780 -14.87 -26.92 -4.52
N TYR A 781 -15.08 -28.04 -3.83
CA TYR A 781 -15.72 -28.07 -2.52
C TYR A 781 -14.64 -28.05 -1.44
N SER A 782 -14.43 -26.89 -0.82
CA SER A 782 -13.41 -26.72 0.20
C SER A 782 -14.01 -26.72 1.60
N LYS A 783 -13.28 -27.32 2.55
CA LYS A 783 -13.56 -27.20 3.99
C LYS A 783 -12.63 -26.20 4.69
N GLY A 784 -11.91 -25.36 3.93
CA GLY A 784 -10.79 -24.56 4.42
C GLY A 784 -9.49 -25.36 4.33
N GLN A 785 -8.97 -25.51 3.11
CA GLN A 785 -7.83 -26.40 2.85
C GLN A 785 -7.02 -25.97 1.62
N TYR A 786 -5.76 -26.37 1.58
CA TYR A 786 -4.94 -26.27 0.37
C TYR A 786 -5.33 -27.35 -0.64
N LEU A 787 -5.53 -26.95 -1.89
CA LEU A 787 -5.70 -27.84 -3.04
C LEU A 787 -4.55 -27.65 -4.02
N LEU A 788 -4.04 -28.75 -4.58
CA LEU A 788 -3.08 -28.71 -5.67
C LEU A 788 -3.83 -28.45 -6.98
N LEU A 789 -3.62 -27.28 -7.57
CA LEU A 789 -4.31 -26.84 -8.78
C LEU A 789 -3.36 -26.84 -9.98
N PRO A 790 -3.77 -27.37 -11.14
CA PRO A 790 -3.03 -27.20 -12.38
C PRO A 790 -2.87 -25.71 -12.70
N ALA A 791 -1.65 -25.33 -13.05
CA ALA A 791 -1.29 -23.98 -13.45
C ALA A 791 -0.28 -24.03 -14.61
N PRO A 792 -0.61 -24.65 -15.76
CA PRO A 792 0.24 -24.57 -16.94
C PRO A 792 0.52 -23.11 -17.33
N LEU A 793 1.53 -22.87 -18.16
CA LEU A 793 2.02 -21.52 -18.44
C LEU A 793 0.94 -20.56 -18.98
N ASP A 794 -0.08 -21.07 -19.66
CA ASP A 794 -1.19 -20.30 -20.22
C ASP A 794 -2.34 -20.02 -19.23
N THR A 795 -2.26 -20.51 -17.99
CA THR A 795 -3.36 -20.50 -17.03
C THR A 795 -2.99 -19.78 -15.74
N ILE A 796 -3.89 -18.88 -15.31
CA ILE A 796 -3.96 -18.35 -13.95
C ILE A 796 -5.24 -18.83 -13.28
N ASN A 797 -5.13 -19.31 -12.05
CA ASN A 797 -6.27 -19.81 -11.29
C ASN A 797 -7.08 -18.63 -10.72
N ALA A 798 -8.35 -18.53 -11.13
CA ALA A 798 -9.31 -17.56 -10.65
C ALA A 798 -10.63 -18.27 -10.35
N HIS A 799 -11.16 -18.09 -9.13
CA HIS A 799 -12.33 -18.81 -8.64
C HIS A 799 -13.41 -17.87 -8.11
N VAL A 800 -14.65 -18.06 -8.55
CA VAL A 800 -15.82 -17.34 -8.07
C VAL A 800 -16.40 -18.08 -6.86
N ARG A 801 -16.55 -17.36 -5.75
CA ARG A 801 -17.17 -17.85 -4.52
C ARG A 801 -18.66 -18.11 -4.76
N GLU A 802 -19.18 -19.21 -4.23
CA GLU A 802 -20.61 -19.46 -4.24
C GLU A 802 -21.40 -18.29 -3.61
N GLY A 803 -22.65 -18.12 -4.04
CA GLY A 803 -23.52 -17.05 -3.54
C GLY A 803 -23.34 -15.71 -4.24
N HIS A 804 -22.49 -15.60 -5.27
CA HIS A 804 -22.18 -14.33 -5.92
C HIS A 804 -22.56 -14.29 -7.41
N ILE A 805 -22.88 -13.10 -7.89
CA ILE A 805 -23.11 -12.80 -9.32
C ILE A 805 -22.09 -11.75 -9.76
N ILE A 806 -21.34 -12.03 -10.82
CA ILE A 806 -20.33 -11.13 -11.39
C ILE A 806 -20.85 -10.60 -12.74
N PRO A 807 -21.03 -9.27 -12.90
CA PRO A 807 -21.30 -8.67 -14.19
C PRO A 807 -20.03 -8.60 -15.05
N GLN A 808 -20.15 -9.08 -16.27
CA GLN A 808 -19.12 -9.02 -17.30
C GLN A 808 -19.65 -8.34 -18.55
N GLN A 809 -18.73 -7.94 -19.44
CA GLN A 809 -19.06 -7.44 -20.77
C GLN A 809 -18.19 -8.15 -21.81
N GLU A 810 -18.66 -8.26 -23.05
CA GLU A 810 -17.79 -8.76 -24.12
C GLU A 810 -16.55 -7.84 -24.26
N PRO A 811 -15.31 -8.37 -24.17
CA PRO A 811 -14.12 -7.55 -24.23
C PRO A 811 -13.92 -6.96 -25.63
N ALA A 812 -13.18 -5.86 -25.70
CA ALA A 812 -12.73 -5.25 -26.96
C ALA A 812 -11.32 -4.68 -26.79
N LEU A 813 -10.75 -4.13 -27.87
CA LEU A 813 -9.38 -3.61 -27.83
C LEU A 813 -9.22 -2.32 -27.01
N THR A 814 -10.32 -1.62 -26.70
CA THR A 814 -10.35 -0.43 -25.83
C THR A 814 -11.64 -0.43 -25.00
N THR A 815 -11.65 0.25 -23.85
CA THR A 815 -12.89 0.43 -23.07
C THR A 815 -13.93 1.27 -23.81
N ALA A 816 -13.51 2.19 -24.68
CA ALA A 816 -14.41 2.96 -25.54
C ALA A 816 -15.27 2.07 -26.46
N ALA A 817 -14.70 0.94 -26.91
CA ALA A 817 -15.41 -0.08 -27.66
C ALA A 817 -16.15 -1.06 -26.73
N SER A 818 -15.47 -1.61 -25.71
CA SER A 818 -16.03 -2.68 -24.87
C SER A 818 -17.29 -2.23 -24.14
N ARG A 819 -17.36 -0.96 -23.69
CA ARG A 819 -18.51 -0.38 -22.99
C ARG A 819 -19.82 -0.39 -23.79
N ARG A 820 -19.74 -0.60 -25.11
CA ARG A 820 -20.92 -0.68 -26.00
C ARG A 820 -21.38 -2.10 -26.25
N ASN A 821 -20.62 -3.10 -25.80
CA ASN A 821 -20.91 -4.50 -26.07
C ASN A 821 -21.98 -5.05 -25.11
N PRO A 822 -22.60 -6.19 -25.45
CA PRO A 822 -23.51 -6.88 -24.54
C PRO A 822 -22.85 -7.30 -23.22
N PHE A 823 -23.65 -7.28 -22.15
CA PHE A 823 -23.28 -7.84 -20.85
C PHE A 823 -23.46 -9.35 -20.82
N PHE A 824 -22.72 -10.00 -19.90
CA PHE A 824 -22.90 -11.39 -19.51
C PHE A 824 -22.86 -11.49 -17.99
N LEU A 825 -23.62 -12.41 -17.40
CA LEU A 825 -23.57 -12.67 -15.96
C LEU A 825 -22.95 -14.02 -15.66
N THR A 826 -21.97 -14.06 -14.76
CA THR A 826 -21.52 -15.30 -14.10
C THR A 826 -22.25 -15.42 -12.77
N VAL A 827 -23.10 -16.44 -12.65
CA VAL A 827 -23.96 -16.70 -11.48
C VAL A 827 -23.43 -17.95 -10.76
N ALA A 828 -22.71 -17.76 -9.66
CA ALA A 828 -22.19 -18.86 -8.85
C ALA A 828 -23.20 -19.22 -7.75
N LEU A 829 -24.02 -20.25 -7.97
CA LEU A 829 -25.03 -20.64 -6.99
C LEU A 829 -24.39 -21.21 -5.72
N SER A 830 -24.95 -20.82 -4.58
CA SER A 830 -24.73 -21.55 -3.33
C SER A 830 -25.39 -22.93 -3.35
N ALA A 831 -25.04 -23.79 -2.40
CA ALA A 831 -25.75 -25.06 -2.17
C ALA A 831 -27.29 -24.90 -2.04
N GLY A 832 -27.75 -23.75 -1.54
CA GLY A 832 -29.18 -23.41 -1.46
C GLY A 832 -29.79 -22.86 -2.76
N GLY A 833 -29.05 -22.86 -3.87
CA GLY A 833 -29.49 -22.33 -5.17
C GLY A 833 -29.63 -20.82 -5.20
N ARG A 834 -28.90 -20.08 -4.34
CA ARG A 834 -28.97 -18.61 -4.22
C ARG A 834 -27.68 -17.94 -4.63
N ALA A 835 -27.77 -16.75 -5.22
CA ALA A 835 -26.63 -15.85 -5.44
C ALA A 835 -27.09 -14.39 -5.50
N ARG A 836 -26.19 -13.44 -5.23
CA ARG A 836 -26.45 -11.99 -5.34
C ARG A 836 -25.25 -11.26 -5.91
N GLY A 837 -25.49 -10.20 -6.65
CA GLY A 837 -24.46 -9.26 -7.08
C GLY A 837 -25.08 -7.93 -7.48
N ASP A 838 -24.24 -7.01 -7.90
CA ASP A 838 -24.64 -5.65 -8.27
C ASP A 838 -23.78 -5.10 -9.42
N LEU A 839 -24.31 -4.08 -10.07
CA LEU A 839 -23.64 -3.33 -11.13
C LEU A 839 -23.86 -1.83 -10.91
N PHE A 840 -22.76 -1.10 -10.73
CA PHE A 840 -22.73 0.35 -10.86
C PHE A 840 -22.35 0.72 -12.30
N TRP A 841 -23.12 1.62 -12.93
CA TRP A 841 -22.86 2.06 -14.28
C TRP A 841 -23.19 3.53 -14.49
N ASP A 842 -22.21 4.32 -14.92
CA ASP A 842 -22.38 5.70 -15.37
C ASP A 842 -21.67 5.90 -16.71
N ASP A 843 -21.48 7.15 -17.14
CA ASP A 843 -20.81 7.44 -18.41
C ASP A 843 -19.31 7.09 -18.42
N GLY A 844 -18.71 6.88 -17.25
CA GLY A 844 -17.33 6.45 -17.07
C GLY A 844 -16.30 7.56 -16.96
N ASP A 845 -16.65 8.85 -17.02
CA ASP A 845 -15.66 9.94 -17.10
C ASP A 845 -16.12 11.28 -16.48
N THR A 846 -17.42 11.49 -16.32
CA THR A 846 -17.97 12.74 -15.78
C THR A 846 -17.73 12.87 -14.26
N LEU A 847 -17.47 14.10 -13.83
CA LEU A 847 -17.30 14.44 -12.42
C LEU A 847 -18.60 14.24 -11.62
N HIS A 848 -18.47 13.78 -10.39
CA HIS A 848 -19.54 13.76 -9.37
C HIS A 848 -20.83 13.02 -9.77
N THR A 849 -20.74 11.99 -10.62
CA THR A 849 -21.91 11.21 -11.06
C THR A 849 -22.62 10.57 -9.88
N PHE A 850 -21.89 10.04 -8.90
CA PHE A 850 -22.46 9.43 -7.71
C PHE A 850 -23.18 10.47 -6.83
N GLU A 851 -22.51 11.57 -6.49
CA GLU A 851 -23.05 12.61 -5.61
C GLU A 851 -24.24 13.35 -6.23
N MET A 852 -24.24 13.53 -7.56
CA MET A 852 -25.38 14.11 -8.29
C MET A 852 -26.47 13.10 -8.63
N GLY A 853 -26.25 11.81 -8.37
CA GLY A 853 -27.21 10.76 -8.73
C GLY A 853 -27.32 10.48 -10.24
N ASN A 854 -26.31 10.81 -11.02
CA ASN A 854 -26.26 10.57 -12.47
C ASN A 854 -25.60 9.22 -12.78
N TYR A 855 -26.22 8.13 -12.34
CA TYR A 855 -25.77 6.76 -12.60
C TYR A 855 -26.95 5.79 -12.63
N CYS A 856 -26.71 4.60 -13.18
CA CYS A 856 -27.55 3.42 -13.05
C CYS A 856 -26.98 2.48 -11.97
N TYR A 857 -27.86 1.83 -11.23
CA TYR A 857 -27.48 0.81 -10.25
C TYR A 857 -28.47 -0.35 -10.31
N VAL A 858 -27.96 -1.55 -10.54
CA VAL A 858 -28.78 -2.76 -10.74
C VAL A 858 -28.34 -3.81 -9.76
N ILE A 859 -29.31 -4.44 -9.08
CA ILE A 859 -29.08 -5.63 -8.26
C ILE A 859 -29.48 -6.86 -9.06
N PHE A 860 -28.67 -7.91 -8.99
CA PHE A 860 -29.01 -9.23 -9.51
C PHE A 860 -29.24 -10.20 -8.34
N THR A 861 -30.32 -10.96 -8.42
CA THR A 861 -30.62 -12.01 -7.44
C THR A 861 -30.93 -13.32 -8.14
N ALA A 862 -30.27 -14.40 -7.71
CA ALA A 862 -30.60 -15.75 -8.10
C ALA A 862 -31.25 -16.52 -6.95
N GLY A 863 -32.30 -17.28 -7.24
CA GLY A 863 -33.03 -18.11 -6.29
C GLY A 863 -34.19 -18.82 -7.00
N GLN A 864 -34.64 -19.97 -6.48
CA GLN A 864 -35.78 -20.72 -7.05
C GLN A 864 -35.62 -21.03 -8.55
N SER A 865 -34.41 -21.38 -8.99
CA SER A 865 -34.08 -21.66 -10.40
C SER A 865 -34.36 -20.50 -11.37
N GLN A 866 -34.20 -19.26 -10.90
CA GLN A 866 -34.25 -18.06 -11.73
C GLN A 866 -33.21 -17.02 -11.31
N VAL A 867 -32.85 -16.15 -12.25
CA VAL A 867 -32.07 -14.92 -12.04
C VAL A 867 -32.98 -13.74 -12.39
N VAL A 868 -33.06 -12.76 -11.51
CA VAL A 868 -33.86 -11.53 -11.68
C VAL A 868 -32.95 -10.32 -11.58
N SER A 869 -33.12 -9.35 -12.48
CA SER A 869 -32.56 -8.00 -12.33
C SER A 869 -33.55 -7.07 -11.63
N ASP A 870 -33.01 -6.20 -10.80
CA ASP A 870 -33.75 -5.15 -10.11
C ASP A 870 -33.00 -3.81 -10.29
N PRO A 871 -33.34 -3.03 -11.33
CA PRO A 871 -32.76 -1.69 -11.53
C PRO A 871 -33.27 -0.72 -10.46
N LEU A 872 -32.45 -0.47 -9.44
CA LEU A 872 -32.78 0.44 -8.33
C LEU A 872 -32.69 1.91 -8.72
N ARG A 873 -31.83 2.22 -9.69
CA ARG A 873 -31.64 3.57 -10.21
C ARG A 873 -31.31 3.50 -11.70
N LEU A 874 -31.89 4.40 -12.48
CA LEU A 874 -31.64 4.56 -13.91
C LEU A 874 -31.49 6.04 -14.26
N ASN A 875 -30.47 6.36 -15.04
CA ASN A 875 -30.25 7.69 -15.60
C ASN A 875 -30.13 7.69 -17.14
N GLY A 876 -30.42 6.55 -17.78
CA GLY A 876 -30.27 6.32 -19.22
C GLY A 876 -28.89 5.83 -19.66
N ALA A 877 -27.89 5.72 -18.78
CA ALA A 877 -26.54 5.23 -19.15
C ALA A 877 -26.51 3.74 -19.58
N LEU A 878 -27.57 2.97 -19.28
CA LEU A 878 -27.76 1.59 -19.72
C LEU A 878 -28.66 1.47 -20.96
N ASP A 879 -29.17 2.59 -21.51
CA ASP A 879 -30.09 2.55 -22.64
C ASP A 879 -29.42 1.95 -23.88
N GLY A 880 -30.08 0.97 -24.49
CA GLY A 880 -29.56 0.22 -25.64
C GLY A 880 -28.52 -0.85 -25.30
N LEU A 881 -28.09 -0.97 -24.03
CA LEU A 881 -27.25 -2.08 -23.57
C LEU A 881 -28.12 -3.25 -23.13
N VAL A 882 -27.70 -4.47 -23.50
CA VAL A 882 -28.45 -5.70 -23.26
C VAL A 882 -27.62 -6.73 -22.53
N LEU A 883 -28.29 -7.62 -21.80
CA LEU A 883 -27.74 -8.90 -21.39
C LEU A 883 -27.76 -9.85 -22.61
N GLY A 884 -26.58 -10.21 -23.09
CA GLY A 884 -26.38 -11.15 -24.22
C GLY A 884 -26.41 -12.63 -23.82
N GLY A 885 -26.18 -12.92 -22.53
CA GLY A 885 -26.18 -14.29 -22.03
C GLY A 885 -25.81 -14.38 -20.56
N LEU A 886 -25.86 -15.58 -19.99
CA LEU A 886 -25.38 -15.85 -18.64
C LEU A 886 -24.88 -17.27 -18.49
N GLN A 887 -24.01 -17.48 -17.51
CA GLN A 887 -23.54 -18.79 -17.07
C GLN A 887 -23.95 -19.00 -15.62
N VAL A 888 -24.70 -20.06 -15.35
CA VAL A 888 -25.09 -20.47 -14.00
C VAL A 888 -24.28 -21.69 -13.60
N PHE A 889 -23.45 -21.53 -12.57
CA PHE A 889 -22.65 -22.60 -11.99
C PHE A 889 -23.41 -23.27 -10.85
N GLY A 890 -23.28 -24.58 -10.72
CA GLY A 890 -23.92 -25.34 -9.64
C GLY A 890 -25.39 -25.71 -9.89
N VAL A 891 -25.83 -25.72 -11.14
CA VAL A 891 -27.19 -26.19 -11.49
C VAL A 891 -27.24 -27.73 -11.32
N PRO A 892 -28.13 -28.28 -10.49
CA PRO A 892 -27.98 -29.66 -9.99
C PRO A 892 -28.31 -30.75 -11.03
N SER A 893 -29.18 -30.46 -12.00
CA SER A 893 -29.61 -31.37 -13.07
C SER A 893 -29.75 -30.62 -14.41
N PRO A 894 -29.72 -31.33 -15.55
CA PRO A 894 -29.97 -30.72 -16.85
C PRO A 894 -31.37 -30.08 -16.88
N PRO A 895 -31.50 -28.81 -17.29
CA PRO A 895 -32.81 -28.16 -17.34
C PRO A 895 -33.66 -28.69 -18.50
N LEU A 896 -34.95 -28.90 -18.24
CA LEU A 896 -35.96 -29.30 -19.24
C LEU A 896 -36.19 -28.20 -20.28
N TYR A 897 -36.18 -26.95 -19.84
CA TYR A 897 -36.26 -25.77 -20.69
C TYR A 897 -35.77 -24.53 -19.91
N VAL A 898 -35.42 -23.48 -20.66
CA VAL A 898 -35.05 -22.15 -20.14
C VAL A 898 -36.04 -21.13 -20.67
N LEU A 899 -36.47 -20.20 -19.82
CA LEU A 899 -37.32 -19.06 -20.15
C LEU A 899 -36.59 -17.75 -19.92
N ALA A 900 -36.78 -16.77 -20.79
CA ALA A 900 -36.36 -15.38 -20.62
C ALA A 900 -37.61 -14.49 -20.71
N ASN A 901 -37.95 -13.78 -19.64
CA ASN A 901 -39.21 -13.03 -19.49
C ASN A 901 -40.47 -13.84 -19.83
N GLY A 902 -40.44 -15.16 -19.58
CA GLY A 902 -41.53 -16.09 -19.89
C GLY A 902 -41.44 -16.77 -21.26
N ASP A 903 -40.59 -16.28 -22.17
CA ASP A 903 -40.40 -16.83 -23.50
C ASP A 903 -39.33 -17.93 -23.54
N LYS A 904 -39.58 -19.02 -24.28
CA LYS A 904 -38.62 -20.14 -24.40
C LYS A 904 -37.33 -19.72 -25.10
N VAL A 905 -36.20 -19.91 -24.42
CA VAL A 905 -34.86 -19.74 -25.00
C VAL A 905 -34.44 -21.04 -25.69
N ARG A 906 -33.96 -20.93 -26.93
CA ARG A 906 -33.47 -22.07 -27.72
C ARG A 906 -31.97 -22.30 -27.55
N ASP A 907 -31.21 -21.23 -27.39
CA ASP A 907 -29.75 -21.25 -27.34
C ASP A 907 -29.27 -21.39 -25.89
N PHE A 908 -29.40 -22.60 -25.35
CA PHE A 908 -28.78 -22.96 -24.06
C PHE A 908 -28.10 -24.32 -24.15
N ASN A 909 -27.08 -24.50 -23.31
CA ASN A 909 -26.36 -25.76 -23.16
C ASN A 909 -26.15 -26.05 -21.67
N TYR A 910 -26.15 -27.33 -21.31
CA TYR A 910 -25.84 -27.77 -19.96
C TYR A 910 -24.72 -28.80 -19.98
N ARG A 911 -23.68 -28.54 -19.17
CA ARG A 911 -22.55 -29.44 -18.96
C ARG A 911 -22.75 -30.21 -17.66
N SER A 912 -23.04 -31.51 -17.77
CA SER A 912 -23.31 -32.38 -16.61
C SER A 912 -22.07 -32.66 -15.74
N ASP A 913 -20.88 -32.62 -16.33
CA ASP A 913 -19.60 -32.81 -15.65
C ASP A 913 -19.25 -31.63 -14.74
N THR A 914 -19.44 -30.39 -15.23
CA THR A 914 -19.16 -29.17 -14.45
C THR A 914 -20.38 -28.57 -13.77
N LYS A 915 -21.59 -29.08 -14.05
CA LYS A 915 -22.89 -28.54 -13.56
C LYS A 915 -23.12 -27.09 -13.96
N VAL A 916 -22.80 -26.76 -15.21
CA VAL A 916 -22.89 -25.40 -15.76
C VAL A 916 -23.99 -25.30 -16.80
N LEU A 917 -24.95 -24.40 -16.56
CA LEU A 917 -25.91 -23.95 -17.56
C LEU A 917 -25.37 -22.70 -18.23
N THR A 918 -25.21 -22.73 -19.55
CA THR A 918 -24.87 -21.56 -20.35
C THR A 918 -26.07 -21.19 -21.21
N VAL A 919 -26.50 -19.93 -21.12
CA VAL A 919 -27.58 -19.35 -21.94
C VAL A 919 -26.97 -18.23 -22.77
N THR A 920 -27.19 -18.26 -24.09
CA THR A 920 -26.64 -17.27 -25.03
C THR A 920 -27.74 -16.67 -25.89
N SER A 921 -27.37 -15.72 -26.75
CA SER A 921 -28.28 -15.08 -27.71
C SER A 921 -29.48 -14.40 -27.02
N LEU A 922 -29.31 -13.94 -25.79
CA LEU A 922 -30.29 -13.11 -25.11
C LEU A 922 -30.21 -11.68 -25.67
N ALA A 923 -31.29 -10.94 -25.50
CA ALA A 923 -31.38 -9.52 -25.84
C ALA A 923 -32.23 -8.79 -24.79
N LEU A 924 -31.98 -9.10 -23.52
CA LEU A 924 -32.75 -8.54 -22.41
C LEU A 924 -32.19 -7.15 -22.05
N PRO A 925 -32.99 -6.07 -22.04
CA PRO A 925 -32.50 -4.73 -21.73
C PRO A 925 -31.93 -4.65 -20.31
N MET A 926 -30.73 -4.10 -20.15
CA MET A 926 -30.12 -3.90 -18.82
C MET A 926 -30.81 -2.79 -18.02
N SER A 927 -31.54 -1.92 -18.70
CA SER A 927 -32.33 -0.83 -18.11
C SER A 927 -33.72 -1.27 -17.64
N GLU A 928 -34.11 -2.53 -17.84
CA GLU A 928 -35.42 -3.06 -17.44
C GLU A 928 -35.28 -4.25 -16.48
N VAL A 929 -36.36 -4.54 -15.75
CA VAL A 929 -36.48 -5.79 -15.01
C VAL A 929 -36.54 -6.94 -16.01
N PHE A 930 -35.63 -7.89 -15.87
CA PHE A 930 -35.63 -9.12 -16.63
C PHE A 930 -35.55 -10.33 -15.71
N THR A 931 -36.04 -11.46 -16.20
CA THR A 931 -35.97 -12.75 -15.51
C THR A 931 -35.50 -13.82 -16.47
N VAL A 932 -34.50 -14.61 -16.06
CA VAL A 932 -34.08 -15.84 -16.75
C VAL A 932 -34.31 -17.02 -15.81
N GLN A 933 -35.21 -17.93 -16.19
CA GLN A 933 -35.64 -19.06 -15.39
C GLN A 933 -35.27 -20.38 -16.07
N TRP A 934 -34.92 -21.40 -15.29
CA TRP A 934 -34.73 -22.77 -15.79
C TRP A 934 -35.59 -23.76 -15.00
N ALA A 935 -36.14 -24.76 -15.68
CA ALA A 935 -36.92 -25.84 -15.06
C ALA A 935 -36.06 -27.09 -14.93
N LEU A 936 -35.96 -27.67 -13.74
CA LEU A 936 -35.11 -28.82 -13.40
C LEU A 936 -35.81 -30.17 -13.49
#